data_AF-A0A2H0XVZ6-F1
#
_entry.id   AF-A0A2H0XVZ6-F1
#
_cell.length_a   1.000
_cell.length_b   1.000
_cell.length_c   1.000
_cell.angle_alpha   90.00
_cell.angle_beta   90.00
_cell.angle_gamma   90.00
#
_symmetry.space_group_name_H-M   'P 1'
#
loop_
_entity.id
_entity.type
_entity.pdbx_description
1 polymer ?
#
loop_
_entity_poly.entity_id
_entity_poly.type
_entity_poly.pdbx_seq_one_letter_code
_entity_poly.pdbx_strand_id
1 'polypeptide(L)'
;MRNGRVVVLMLTACASWMLAQGNIDELHGDRKYRKQGLHNGNLVETLFWNFGEVAWWGKEPSGVWPRGSQHSYMDGIYPIVAAEVNLTNGDTIHIVEGGYREHYESGSTGIEFGWQPLPGFTDPNQDYIAMSDDPNTWPEYWPDQSAAWHNVWDGYFGQRTNADQESYFVVDDYHDHGRDFNGLFNCDEDDSSRGGLGVRMAVRGFQWSNVLAEDIIFWHYDITNVSTTHYNKAVFGMYIDSGVGGQNDSNDDNAYYSLDYDLAYTWDGNGLGDDNWETGYCGYAFLESPGNPYDGIDNDGDGSAGTGSTFSSSDFQPRIISGDLVVIDYNNLDSDNNWGRKVVNFETAGEGTFYRFVDDTLYITEGTGEHYFIRNQTVSETPFNGIDDDLDGIIDENESVHAGLKYRDWIGETGFDNFLIDEDRSDGLDNDSDWDSDLDDVGEDGVAGTGDYGEGDGQPTAGEPNFDKTDKDESDQIGLTAFDSFHIGQGVEFQYDKTVWERISNYHFDTGSQNGNIAFLFGSGPFIMPPGHSERFSLALVFGKTLDDLKRNKEVVQDIYNANYNFATPPAKPTLTAVPGDGKVTLYWDDAAENSYDSFANPETGGYDFEGYRIYRASDEAFNDDYIITNGYGEATFYNPLAHFDLVDSVRDFFDIDVDGVKYYLGSDNGLKHSYVDTDVQNGKIYYYAVVSYDQGWAAKYILPSECTKTIFKDTYGTVKTDKNTAVVVPNAPAAGYVAPQTADGIVKLQGWGSGDVLLDFLDPALVTDSEYLIRFDDTTHPDTITY
;
A
#
# COMPACT_ATOMS: atom_id res chain seq x y z
N MET A 1 -33.50 -9.37 -74.69
CA MET A 1 -34.03 -9.36 -73.32
C MET A 1 -32.92 -9.95 -72.43
N ARG A 2 -31.92 -9.14 -72.07
CA ARG A 2 -31.78 -8.35 -70.82
C ARG A 2 -31.65 -9.22 -69.56
N ASN A 3 -30.43 -9.49 -69.12
CA ASN A 3 -29.81 -8.92 -67.90
C ASN A 3 -28.62 -9.77 -67.44
N GLY A 4 -27.57 -9.11 -66.96
CA GLY A 4 -26.41 -9.76 -66.35
C GLY A 4 -25.15 -8.88 -66.41
N ARG A 5 -25.19 -7.67 -65.84
CA ARG A 5 -23.97 -6.93 -65.52
C ARG A 5 -23.52 -7.39 -64.13
N VAL A 6 -22.35 -8.01 -64.08
CA VAL A 6 -21.62 -8.31 -62.85
C VAL A 6 -21.22 -6.99 -62.21
N VAL A 7 -21.75 -6.73 -61.02
CA VAL A 7 -21.28 -5.70 -60.10
C VAL A 7 -20.12 -6.33 -59.33
N VAL A 8 -18.92 -5.81 -59.52
CA VAL A 8 -17.79 -6.09 -58.63
C VAL A 8 -18.02 -5.24 -57.38
N LEU A 9 -18.44 -5.86 -56.29
CA LEU A 9 -18.42 -5.25 -54.97
C LEU A 9 -16.95 -4.99 -54.61
N MET A 10 -16.57 -3.72 -54.47
CA MET A 10 -15.42 -3.35 -53.65
C MET A 10 -15.79 -3.71 -52.21
N LEU A 11 -15.16 -4.76 -51.68
CA LEU A 11 -15.07 -4.97 -50.25
C LEU A 11 -14.28 -3.79 -49.67
N THR A 12 -15.00 -2.89 -49.00
CA THR A 12 -14.43 -2.01 -47.98
C THR A 12 -13.78 -2.91 -46.93
N ALA A 13 -12.45 -3.03 -47.00
CA ALA A 13 -11.66 -3.45 -45.87
C ALA A 13 -11.90 -2.42 -44.77
N CYS A 14 -12.68 -2.79 -43.76
CA CYS A 14 -12.61 -2.14 -42.47
C CYS A 14 -11.16 -2.28 -42.03
N ALA A 15 -10.40 -1.19 -42.15
CA ALA A 15 -9.18 -1.04 -41.37
C ALA A 15 -9.63 -1.13 -39.92
N SER A 16 -9.38 -2.28 -39.30
CA SER A 16 -9.21 -2.38 -37.86
C SER A 16 -8.16 -1.34 -37.52
N TRP A 17 -8.61 -0.21 -36.99
CA TRP A 17 -7.74 0.67 -36.24
C TRP A 17 -7.27 -0.19 -35.07
N MET A 18 -5.99 -0.56 -35.09
CA MET A 18 -5.26 -0.77 -33.85
C MET A 18 -5.43 0.55 -33.11
N LEU A 19 -6.31 0.57 -32.11
CA LEU A 19 -6.27 1.62 -31.11
C LEU A 19 -4.86 1.51 -30.51
N ALA A 20 -4.06 2.55 -30.70
CA ALA A 20 -2.91 2.75 -29.85
C ALA A 20 -3.44 2.71 -28.41
N GLN A 21 -2.79 1.91 -27.56
CA GLN A 21 -3.02 1.95 -26.12
C GLN A 21 -2.80 3.39 -25.68
N GLY A 22 -3.80 3.97 -25.01
CA GLY A 22 -3.84 5.41 -24.75
C GLY A 22 -2.62 5.85 -23.94
N ASN A 23 -2.03 6.97 -24.30
CA ASN A 23 -1.09 7.62 -23.40
C ASN A 23 -1.88 8.06 -22.15
N ILE A 24 -1.51 7.58 -20.97
CA ILE A 24 -2.12 7.99 -19.69
C ILE A 24 -2.17 9.52 -19.55
N ASP A 25 -1.24 10.25 -20.17
CA ASP A 25 -1.20 11.72 -20.15
C ASP A 25 -2.36 12.40 -20.91
N GLU A 26 -3.05 11.67 -21.80
CA GLU A 26 -4.26 12.14 -22.49
C GLU A 26 -5.55 11.88 -21.67
N LEU A 27 -5.44 11.19 -20.53
CA LEU A 27 -6.57 10.92 -19.64
C LEU A 27 -6.69 12.02 -18.59
N HIS A 28 -7.94 12.27 -18.19
CA HIS A 28 -8.28 13.29 -17.20
C HIS A 28 -9.24 12.71 -16.18
N GLY A 29 -9.00 13.00 -14.91
CA GLY A 29 -9.86 12.64 -13.81
C GLY A 29 -11.25 13.27 -13.95
N ASP A 30 -12.30 12.50 -13.66
CA ASP A 30 -13.68 13.02 -13.65
C ASP A 30 -14.51 12.33 -12.57
N ARG A 31 -15.29 13.13 -11.83
CA ARG A 31 -16.19 12.67 -10.77
C ARG A 31 -17.10 11.52 -11.18
N LYS A 32 -17.48 11.41 -12.45
CA LYS A 32 -18.34 10.33 -12.95
C LYS A 32 -17.68 8.94 -12.88
N TYR A 33 -16.37 8.85 -12.73
CA TYR A 33 -15.63 7.60 -12.59
C TYR A 33 -15.41 7.20 -11.12
N ARG A 34 -16.02 7.90 -10.16
CA ARG A 34 -15.94 7.55 -8.74
C ARG A 34 -16.58 6.20 -8.45
N LYS A 35 -15.84 5.36 -7.73
CA LYS A 35 -16.16 3.99 -7.34
C LYS A 35 -15.68 3.73 -5.93
N GLN A 36 -16.19 2.64 -5.34
CA GLN A 36 -15.83 2.22 -3.99
C GLN A 36 -15.02 0.91 -4.01
N GLY A 37 -14.14 0.73 -3.05
CA GLY A 37 -13.45 -0.51 -2.78
C GLY A 37 -13.72 -0.95 -1.34
N LEU A 38 -13.35 -2.20 -1.04
CA LEU A 38 -13.39 -2.76 0.30
C LEU A 38 -12.07 -3.48 0.53
N HIS A 39 -11.34 -3.05 1.55
CA HIS A 39 -10.22 -3.80 2.09
C HIS A 39 -10.72 -4.64 3.26
N ASN A 40 -10.59 -5.96 3.16
CA ASN A 40 -11.02 -6.93 4.16
C ASN A 40 -10.21 -8.25 4.13
N GLY A 41 -9.00 -8.22 3.55
CA GLY A 41 -8.11 -9.38 3.41
C GLY A 41 -7.58 -9.92 4.75
N ASN A 42 -7.52 -9.09 5.79
CA ASN A 42 -6.99 -9.43 7.11
C ASN A 42 -7.91 -8.98 8.27
N LEU A 43 -7.36 -8.66 9.46
CA LEU A 43 -8.14 -8.22 10.62
C LEU A 43 -8.64 -6.77 10.51
N VAL A 44 -8.15 -5.98 9.55
CA VAL A 44 -8.66 -4.63 9.30
C VAL A 44 -9.69 -4.67 8.18
N GLU A 45 -10.85 -4.05 8.41
CA GLU A 45 -11.90 -3.93 7.40
C GLU A 45 -12.32 -2.46 7.19
N THR A 46 -12.22 -1.96 5.96
CA THR A 46 -12.65 -0.59 5.64
C THR A 46 -13.10 -0.41 4.20
N LEU A 47 -14.14 0.40 4.01
CA LEU A 47 -14.46 0.98 2.71
C LEU A 47 -13.47 2.08 2.34
N PHE A 48 -13.26 2.26 1.04
CA PHE A 48 -12.49 3.36 0.46
C PHE A 48 -13.02 3.74 -0.92
N TRP A 49 -12.59 4.88 -1.45
CA TRP A 49 -13.04 5.41 -2.73
C TRP A 49 -11.87 5.89 -3.58
N ASN A 50 -12.00 5.72 -4.90
CA ASN A 50 -10.96 6.08 -5.88
C ASN A 50 -10.85 7.59 -6.15
N PHE A 51 -11.20 8.43 -5.18
CA PHE A 51 -10.84 9.85 -5.16
C PHE A 51 -9.95 10.17 -3.95
N GLY A 52 -9.40 9.14 -3.29
CA GLY A 52 -8.44 9.27 -2.19
C GLY A 52 -9.00 9.05 -0.79
N GLU A 53 -10.33 9.00 -0.62
CA GLU A 53 -10.95 8.85 0.70
C GLU A 53 -10.97 7.39 1.19
N VAL A 54 -10.46 7.15 2.40
CA VAL A 54 -10.53 5.88 3.14
C VAL A 54 -11.40 6.10 4.37
N ALA A 55 -12.28 5.14 4.70
CA ALA A 55 -13.30 5.27 5.74
C ALA A 55 -14.34 6.38 5.45
N TRP A 56 -15.54 6.28 6.04
CA TRP A 56 -16.61 7.26 5.79
C TRP A 56 -17.67 7.21 6.90
N TRP A 57 -17.79 8.30 7.67
CA TRP A 57 -18.80 8.41 8.72
C TRP A 57 -20.23 8.13 8.23
N GLY A 58 -20.89 7.14 8.83
CA GLY A 58 -22.23 6.70 8.46
C GLY A 58 -22.27 5.64 7.35
N LYS A 59 -21.12 5.19 6.84
CA LYS A 59 -21.01 3.99 5.98
C LYS A 59 -20.04 3.00 6.63
N GLU A 60 -20.54 1.80 6.88
CA GLU A 60 -19.73 0.71 7.43
C GLU A 60 -19.36 -0.30 6.34
N PRO A 61 -18.21 -0.96 6.45
CA PRO A 61 -17.18 -0.83 7.51
C PRO A 61 -16.28 0.41 7.37
N SER A 62 -15.90 1.04 8.49
CA SER A 62 -15.09 2.26 8.55
C SER A 62 -13.90 2.11 9.52
N GLY A 63 -12.78 1.52 9.05
CA GLY A 63 -11.65 1.20 9.91
C GLY A 63 -12.00 0.24 11.05
N VAL A 64 -12.77 -0.81 10.75
CA VAL A 64 -13.20 -1.82 11.73
C VAL A 64 -12.03 -2.73 12.10
N TRP A 65 -11.74 -2.83 13.39
CA TRP A 65 -10.68 -3.70 13.91
C TRP A 65 -11.00 -4.31 15.29
N PRO A 66 -10.89 -5.64 15.47
CA PRO A 66 -10.66 -6.65 14.43
C PRO A 66 -11.91 -6.85 13.56
N ARG A 67 -11.74 -7.41 12.37
CA ARG A 67 -12.81 -7.65 11.38
C ARG A 67 -14.00 -8.39 12.01
N GLY A 68 -15.21 -7.96 11.63
CA GLY A 68 -16.46 -8.54 12.15
C GLY A 68 -16.86 -8.13 13.57
N SER A 69 -16.01 -7.39 14.29
CA SER A 69 -16.35 -6.82 15.61
C SER A 69 -17.39 -5.69 15.52
N GLN A 70 -17.47 -5.01 14.36
CA GLN A 70 -18.18 -3.72 14.17
C GLN A 70 -17.60 -2.57 15.00
N HIS A 71 -16.39 -2.74 15.55
CA HIS A 71 -15.68 -1.71 16.29
C HIS A 71 -14.97 -0.78 15.30
N SER A 72 -15.64 0.32 14.94
CA SER A 72 -15.09 1.36 14.06
C SER A 72 -14.11 2.26 14.81
N TYR A 73 -13.07 2.71 14.11
CA TYR A 73 -12.03 3.61 14.63
C TYR A 73 -11.90 4.92 13.85
N MET A 74 -12.52 5.00 12.66
CA MET A 74 -12.20 6.04 11.68
C MET A 74 -13.45 6.56 11.01
N ASP A 75 -13.50 7.88 10.80
CA ASP A 75 -14.62 8.56 10.17
C ASP A 75 -14.27 9.11 8.77
N GLY A 76 -12.99 9.25 8.42
CA GLY A 76 -12.55 9.61 7.08
C GLY A 76 -11.09 10.04 7.02
N ILE A 77 -10.36 9.54 6.04
CA ILE A 77 -8.95 9.83 5.82
C ILE A 77 -8.72 10.13 4.35
N TYR A 78 -7.85 11.08 4.03
CA TYR A 78 -7.43 11.30 2.64
C TYR A 78 -6.03 11.92 2.54
N PRO A 79 -5.31 11.65 1.43
CA PRO A 79 -4.01 12.24 1.15
C PRO A 79 -4.10 13.68 0.63
N ILE A 80 -3.14 14.49 1.05
CA ILE A 80 -3.01 15.90 0.70
C ILE A 80 -1.71 16.13 -0.06
N VAL A 81 -1.80 16.89 -1.16
CA VAL A 81 -0.64 17.45 -1.87
C VAL A 81 -0.81 18.94 -1.93
N ALA A 82 0.18 19.71 -1.46
CA ALA A 82 0.10 21.15 -1.46
C ALA A 82 1.37 21.77 -2.02
N ALA A 83 1.26 22.93 -2.67
CA ALA A 83 2.42 23.68 -3.10
C ALA A 83 2.22 25.21 -3.07
N GLU A 84 3.31 25.93 -2.85
CA GLU A 84 3.38 27.40 -2.97
C GLU A 84 3.45 27.82 -4.44
N VAL A 85 2.58 28.75 -4.85
CA VAL A 85 2.52 29.23 -6.24
C VAL A 85 2.44 30.75 -6.32
N ASN A 86 3.00 31.29 -7.40
CA ASN A 86 2.96 32.71 -7.71
C ASN A 86 1.89 33.00 -8.77
N LEU A 87 0.93 33.84 -8.42
CA LEU A 87 -0.15 34.25 -9.31
C LEU A 87 0.30 35.35 -10.26
N THR A 88 -0.37 35.45 -11.41
CA THR A 88 -0.12 36.50 -12.42
C THR A 88 -0.37 37.93 -11.92
N ASN A 89 -1.07 38.10 -10.79
CA ASN A 89 -1.29 39.40 -10.14
C ASN A 89 -0.17 39.78 -9.14
N GLY A 90 0.81 38.90 -8.92
CA GLY A 90 1.94 39.09 -8.01
C GLY A 90 1.71 38.60 -6.58
N ASP A 91 0.55 38.00 -6.27
CA ASP A 91 0.30 37.37 -4.98
C ASP A 91 0.91 35.96 -4.95
N THR A 92 1.48 35.58 -3.80
CA THR A 92 1.88 34.20 -3.50
C THR A 92 0.79 33.54 -2.68
N ILE A 93 0.34 32.36 -3.11
CA ILE A 93 -0.69 31.57 -2.43
C ILE A 93 -0.22 30.12 -2.30
N HIS A 94 -1.02 29.30 -1.64
CA HIS A 94 -0.82 27.85 -1.57
C HIS A 94 -2.06 27.19 -2.15
N ILE A 95 -1.86 26.22 -3.04
CA ILE A 95 -2.92 25.36 -3.57
C ILE A 95 -2.83 24.02 -2.85
N VAL A 96 -3.96 23.47 -2.44
CA VAL A 96 -4.05 22.22 -1.68
C VAL A 96 -4.99 21.25 -2.39
N GLU A 97 -4.43 20.14 -2.87
CA GLU A 97 -5.14 19.04 -3.50
C GLU A 97 -5.48 17.96 -2.46
N GLY A 98 -6.67 17.40 -2.59
CA GLY A 98 -7.28 16.52 -1.61
C GLY A 98 -8.59 15.93 -2.12
N GLY A 99 -9.15 14.99 -1.38
CA GLY A 99 -10.33 14.25 -1.80
C GLY A 99 -11.23 13.90 -0.63
N TYR A 100 -11.97 14.90 -0.11
CA TYR A 100 -12.86 14.71 1.04
C TYR A 100 -14.33 14.96 0.71
N ARG A 101 -15.22 14.16 1.30
CA ARG A 101 -16.67 14.26 1.13
C ARG A 101 -17.31 15.56 1.65
N GLU A 102 -16.69 16.25 2.59
CA GLU A 102 -17.31 17.33 3.37
C GLU A 102 -16.55 18.65 3.26
N HIS A 103 -17.30 19.75 3.13
CA HIS A 103 -16.76 21.11 3.20
C HIS A 103 -15.56 21.41 2.28
N TYR A 104 -15.41 20.61 1.21
CA TYR A 104 -14.41 20.82 0.16
C TYR A 104 -14.88 21.90 -0.83
N GLU A 105 -13.94 22.61 -1.45
CA GLU A 105 -14.31 23.60 -2.46
C GLU A 105 -15.04 22.93 -3.63
N SER A 106 -16.06 23.61 -4.17
CA SER A 106 -16.84 23.08 -5.28
C SER A 106 -17.09 24.11 -6.37
N GLY A 107 -17.02 23.67 -7.61
CA GLY A 107 -17.34 24.48 -8.78
C GLY A 107 -18.83 24.82 -8.89
N SER A 108 -19.16 25.65 -9.88
CA SER A 108 -20.54 26.12 -10.12
C SER A 108 -21.57 25.00 -10.41
N THR A 109 -21.10 23.80 -10.75
CA THR A 109 -21.90 22.58 -10.97
C THR A 109 -22.17 21.80 -9.68
N GLY A 110 -21.54 22.17 -8.56
CA GLY A 110 -21.56 21.42 -7.30
C GLY A 110 -20.65 20.19 -7.31
N ILE A 111 -19.72 20.11 -8.26
CA ILE A 111 -18.64 19.11 -8.28
C ILE A 111 -17.49 19.66 -7.45
N GLU A 112 -17.00 18.85 -6.53
CA GLU A 112 -15.86 19.14 -5.69
C GLU A 112 -14.59 19.29 -6.56
N PHE A 113 -13.82 20.34 -6.29
CA PHE A 113 -12.47 20.50 -6.81
C PHE A 113 -11.50 19.58 -6.02
N GLY A 114 -10.31 19.28 -6.50
CA GLY A 114 -9.44 18.21 -5.97
C GLY A 114 -9.53 16.88 -6.70
N TRP A 115 -9.08 15.80 -6.04
CA TRP A 115 -8.83 14.49 -6.67
C TRP A 115 -10.04 13.91 -7.39
N GLN A 116 -9.86 13.55 -8.66
CA GLN A 116 -10.83 12.80 -9.44
C GLN A 116 -10.20 11.59 -10.14
N PRO A 117 -10.90 10.43 -10.18
CA PRO A 117 -10.39 9.21 -10.79
C PRO A 117 -10.25 9.31 -12.31
N LEU A 118 -9.14 8.81 -12.81
CA LEU A 118 -8.91 8.61 -14.24
C LEU A 118 -9.79 7.46 -14.77
N PRO A 119 -10.28 7.56 -16.01
CA PRO A 119 -10.95 6.46 -16.67
C PRO A 119 -10.00 5.31 -17.01
N GLY A 120 -10.55 4.10 -17.13
CA GLY A 120 -9.82 2.96 -17.71
C GLY A 120 -9.09 2.05 -16.72
N PHE A 121 -8.98 2.44 -15.44
CA PHE A 121 -8.36 1.63 -14.37
C PHE A 121 -9.31 0.61 -13.71
N THR A 122 -10.47 0.35 -14.31
CA THR A 122 -11.52 -0.51 -13.74
C THR A 122 -12.55 -0.89 -14.82
N ASP A 123 -13.22 -2.03 -14.68
CA ASP A 123 -14.33 -2.40 -15.57
C ASP A 123 -15.43 -1.32 -15.52
N PRO A 124 -15.75 -0.63 -16.64
CA PRO A 124 -16.75 0.45 -16.65
C PRO A 124 -18.19 -0.02 -16.41
N ASN A 125 -18.48 -1.32 -16.37
CA ASN A 125 -19.85 -1.87 -16.24
C ASN A 125 -20.28 -2.18 -14.80
N GLN A 126 -19.52 -1.72 -13.82
CA GLN A 126 -19.70 -2.02 -12.40
C GLN A 126 -19.22 -0.84 -11.50
N ASP A 127 -19.56 -0.82 -10.21
CA ASP A 127 -19.39 0.34 -9.30
C ASP A 127 -18.20 0.24 -8.30
N TYR A 128 -17.35 -0.77 -8.46
CA TYR A 128 -16.20 -1.14 -7.64
C TYR A 128 -14.84 -0.81 -8.26
N ILE A 129 -13.86 -0.51 -7.40
CA ILE A 129 -12.45 -0.34 -7.76
C ILE A 129 -11.85 -1.67 -8.20
N ALA A 130 -10.78 -1.65 -8.99
CA ALA A 130 -10.07 -2.86 -9.36
C ALA A 130 -9.37 -3.48 -8.13
N MET A 131 -9.65 -4.75 -7.86
CA MET A 131 -9.12 -5.53 -6.72
C MET A 131 -8.48 -6.82 -7.22
N SER A 132 -7.31 -7.19 -6.71
CA SER A 132 -6.55 -8.37 -7.15
C SER A 132 -7.28 -9.70 -6.95
N ASP A 133 -8.17 -9.77 -5.98
CA ASP A 133 -8.97 -10.94 -5.63
C ASP A 133 -10.32 -11.03 -6.35
N ASP A 134 -10.70 -10.02 -7.16
CA ASP A 134 -11.90 -10.04 -8.00
C ASP A 134 -11.62 -9.62 -9.45
N PRO A 135 -11.26 -10.57 -10.34
CA PRO A 135 -10.98 -10.30 -11.75
C PRO A 135 -12.11 -9.65 -12.55
N ASN A 136 -13.35 -9.66 -12.04
CA ASN A 136 -14.47 -8.97 -12.70
C ASN A 136 -14.40 -7.44 -12.53
N THR A 137 -13.52 -6.95 -11.67
CA THR A 137 -13.32 -5.51 -11.43
C THR A 137 -12.28 -4.91 -12.37
N TRP A 138 -11.47 -5.73 -13.04
CA TRP A 138 -10.34 -5.30 -13.85
C TRP A 138 -10.80 -4.72 -15.20
N PRO A 139 -10.11 -3.69 -15.72
CA PRO A 139 -10.32 -3.29 -17.10
C PRO A 139 -9.79 -4.36 -18.05
N GLU A 140 -10.22 -4.32 -19.32
CA GLU A 140 -9.67 -5.21 -20.34
C GLU A 140 -8.19 -4.89 -20.62
N TYR A 141 -7.82 -3.61 -20.59
CA TYR A 141 -6.46 -3.09 -20.76
C TYR A 141 -6.20 -1.98 -19.74
N TRP A 142 -5.02 -2.02 -19.12
CA TRP A 142 -4.54 -0.98 -18.21
C TRP A 142 -3.95 0.20 -18.99
N PRO A 143 -4.35 1.46 -18.69
CA PRO A 143 -3.89 2.64 -19.44
C PRO A 143 -2.39 2.93 -19.36
N ASP A 144 -1.73 2.46 -18.32
CA ASP A 144 -0.31 2.68 -17.99
C ASP A 144 0.59 1.49 -18.37
N GLN A 145 0.00 0.42 -18.90
CA GLN A 145 0.73 -0.81 -19.23
C GLN A 145 0.73 -1.13 -20.73
N SER A 146 1.70 -1.96 -21.13
CA SER A 146 1.79 -2.49 -22.49
C SER A 146 0.72 -3.56 -22.78
N ALA A 147 0.56 -3.95 -24.05
CA ALA A 147 -0.41 -4.97 -24.49
C ALA A 147 -0.19 -6.36 -23.86
N ALA A 148 0.98 -6.61 -23.25
CA ALA A 148 1.26 -7.84 -22.54
C ALA A 148 0.35 -8.02 -21.30
N TRP A 149 -0.18 -6.94 -20.74
CA TRP A 149 -0.99 -6.94 -19.50
C TRP A 149 -2.50 -7.13 -19.74
N HIS A 150 -2.89 -7.66 -20.91
CA HIS A 150 -4.31 -7.90 -21.26
C HIS A 150 -4.95 -8.99 -20.39
N ASN A 151 -6.05 -8.66 -19.68
CA ASN A 151 -6.72 -9.56 -18.72
C ASN A 151 -5.81 -10.14 -17.63
N VAL A 152 -4.75 -9.43 -17.26
CA VAL A 152 -3.86 -9.78 -16.17
C VAL A 152 -3.94 -8.68 -15.12
N TRP A 153 -3.75 -9.03 -13.85
CA TRP A 153 -3.68 -8.05 -12.77
C TRP A 153 -2.49 -7.10 -12.99
N ASP A 154 -2.73 -5.80 -12.84
CA ASP A 154 -1.69 -4.78 -12.75
C ASP A 154 -1.12 -4.77 -11.34
N GLY A 155 -0.29 -5.75 -11.02
CA GLY A 155 0.32 -5.91 -9.71
C GLY A 155 1.56 -5.06 -9.54
N TYR A 156 1.76 -4.56 -8.32
CA TYR A 156 2.98 -3.84 -7.94
C TYR A 156 4.26 -4.66 -8.20
N PHE A 157 4.19 -5.99 -8.09
CA PHE A 157 5.31 -6.93 -8.30
C PHE A 157 5.24 -7.64 -9.65
N GLY A 158 4.75 -6.96 -10.68
CA GLY A 158 4.59 -7.48 -12.02
C GLY A 158 3.21 -8.06 -12.30
N GLN A 159 3.13 -8.94 -13.32
CA GLN A 159 1.90 -9.58 -13.82
C GLN A 159 1.33 -10.67 -12.88
N ARG A 160 1.37 -10.44 -11.57
CA ARG A 160 0.98 -11.39 -10.52
C ARG A 160 0.46 -10.66 -9.29
N THR A 161 -0.26 -11.41 -8.46
CA THR A 161 -0.66 -10.97 -7.11
C THR A 161 0.41 -11.40 -6.10
N ASN A 162 0.87 -10.50 -5.24
CA ASN A 162 1.70 -10.84 -4.07
C ASN A 162 0.85 -10.76 -2.79
N ALA A 163 0.20 -9.63 -2.56
CA ALA A 163 -0.72 -9.46 -1.44
C ALA A 163 -1.96 -10.36 -1.56
N ASP A 164 -2.48 -10.82 -0.42
CA ASP A 164 -3.76 -11.52 -0.35
C ASP A 164 -4.90 -10.66 -0.91
N GLN A 165 -4.78 -9.33 -0.77
CA GLN A 165 -5.64 -8.35 -1.41
C GLN A 165 -4.83 -7.09 -1.76
N GLU A 166 -4.95 -6.65 -3.01
CA GLU A 166 -4.34 -5.43 -3.54
C GLU A 166 -5.41 -4.62 -4.28
N SER A 167 -5.39 -3.30 -4.14
CA SER A 167 -6.22 -2.38 -4.92
C SER A 167 -5.35 -1.46 -5.76
N TYR A 168 -5.88 -1.02 -6.91
CA TYR A 168 -5.17 -0.06 -7.77
C TYR A 168 -6.14 0.92 -8.44
N PHE A 169 -5.82 2.21 -8.37
CA PHE A 169 -6.49 3.28 -9.12
C PHE A 169 -5.59 4.50 -9.28
N VAL A 170 -5.95 5.40 -10.21
CA VAL A 170 -5.20 6.64 -10.46
C VAL A 170 -6.16 7.83 -10.42
N VAL A 171 -5.71 8.94 -9.83
CA VAL A 171 -6.43 10.20 -9.73
C VAL A 171 -5.60 11.36 -10.24
N ASP A 172 -6.25 12.46 -10.64
CA ASP A 172 -5.59 13.75 -10.89
C ASP A 172 -6.47 14.91 -10.37
N ASP A 173 -5.92 16.12 -10.43
CA ASP A 173 -6.54 17.38 -10.06
C ASP A 173 -7.03 18.19 -11.26
N TYR A 174 -7.21 17.55 -12.43
CA TYR A 174 -7.42 18.23 -13.71
C TYR A 174 -8.58 19.22 -13.70
N HIS A 175 -9.61 18.95 -12.89
CA HIS A 175 -10.81 19.77 -12.77
C HIS A 175 -10.78 20.79 -11.65
N ASP A 176 -9.67 20.96 -10.93
CA ASP A 176 -9.55 21.96 -9.88
C ASP A 176 -9.38 23.37 -10.47
N HIS A 177 -10.42 24.19 -10.31
CA HIS A 177 -10.39 25.59 -10.68
C HIS A 177 -10.80 26.46 -9.50
N GLY A 178 -10.13 26.24 -8.37
CA GLY A 178 -10.33 26.91 -7.09
C GLY A 178 -10.44 28.43 -7.19
N ARG A 179 -11.31 28.99 -6.35
CA ARG A 179 -11.72 30.41 -6.31
C ARG A 179 -10.54 31.37 -6.30
N ASP A 180 -9.49 31.02 -5.57
CA ASP A 180 -8.40 31.93 -5.25
C ASP A 180 -7.36 32.02 -6.37
N PHE A 181 -7.34 31.07 -7.31
CA PHE A 181 -6.37 31.01 -8.41
C PHE A 181 -6.98 30.87 -9.81
N ASN A 182 -8.29 30.67 -9.94
CA ASN A 182 -8.96 30.51 -11.22
C ASN A 182 -8.71 31.69 -12.17
N GLY A 183 -8.05 31.42 -13.29
CA GLY A 183 -7.66 32.40 -14.31
C GLY A 183 -6.50 33.32 -13.90
N LEU A 184 -5.88 33.07 -12.73
CA LEU A 184 -4.70 33.78 -12.23
C LEU A 184 -3.45 32.88 -12.20
N PHE A 185 -3.63 31.57 -12.10
CA PHE A 185 -2.60 30.55 -12.19
C PHE A 185 -2.91 29.60 -13.35
N ASN A 186 -1.87 29.11 -14.01
CA ASN A 186 -1.93 28.11 -15.07
C ASN A 186 -0.74 27.16 -14.84
N CYS A 187 -1.00 25.95 -14.34
CA CYS A 187 0.04 24.98 -14.00
C CYS A 187 0.76 24.44 -15.24
N ASP A 188 0.10 24.44 -16.40
CA ASP A 188 0.61 23.80 -17.61
C ASP A 188 0.58 24.77 -18.80
N GLU A 189 1.77 25.10 -19.33
CA GLU A 189 1.93 25.97 -20.49
C GLU A 189 1.42 25.32 -21.79
N ASP A 190 1.38 23.98 -21.85
CA ASP A 190 0.94 23.20 -23.00
C ASP A 190 -0.56 22.86 -22.95
N ASP A 191 -1.17 22.81 -21.75
CA ASP A 191 -2.62 22.67 -21.55
C ASP A 191 -3.23 23.70 -20.57
N SER A 192 -3.72 24.81 -21.14
CA SER A 192 -4.43 25.85 -20.38
C SER A 192 -5.76 25.43 -19.72
N SER A 193 -6.24 24.20 -19.97
CA SER A 193 -7.44 23.66 -19.32
C SER A 193 -7.15 22.78 -18.12
N ARG A 194 -5.89 22.42 -17.89
CA ARG A 194 -5.47 21.71 -16.68
C ARG A 194 -5.61 22.61 -15.45
N GLY A 195 -6.32 22.11 -14.45
CA GLY A 195 -6.53 22.73 -13.16
C GLY A 195 -5.45 22.40 -12.13
N GLY A 196 -5.66 22.92 -10.91
CA GLY A 196 -4.90 22.57 -9.72
C GLY A 196 -3.39 22.85 -9.82
N LEU A 197 -2.63 21.95 -9.22
CA LEU A 197 -1.18 21.82 -9.34
C LEU A 197 -0.76 21.00 -10.58
N GLY A 198 -1.70 20.41 -11.32
CA GLY A 198 -1.40 19.56 -12.45
C GLY A 198 -0.60 18.31 -12.04
N VAL A 199 -1.03 17.69 -10.94
CA VAL A 199 -0.43 16.49 -10.36
C VAL A 199 -1.32 15.27 -10.57
N ARG A 200 -0.68 14.10 -10.73
CA ARG A 200 -1.34 12.80 -10.88
C ARG A 200 -0.86 11.89 -9.77
N MET A 201 -1.77 11.16 -9.14
CA MET A 201 -1.46 10.24 -8.05
C MET A 201 -1.96 8.83 -8.38
N ALA A 202 -1.05 7.86 -8.42
CA ALA A 202 -1.39 6.45 -8.47
C ALA A 202 -1.46 5.90 -7.04
N VAL A 203 -2.52 5.16 -6.71
CA VAL A 203 -2.80 4.71 -5.35
C VAL A 203 -2.93 3.20 -5.33
N ARG A 204 -2.22 2.56 -4.40
CA ARG A 204 -2.34 1.13 -4.10
C ARG A 204 -2.62 0.90 -2.63
N GLY A 205 -3.47 -0.09 -2.34
CA GLY A 205 -3.73 -0.57 -0.99
C GLY A 205 -3.41 -2.06 -0.89
N PHE A 206 -2.71 -2.50 0.15
CA PHE A 206 -2.31 -3.90 0.33
C PHE A 206 -2.71 -4.45 1.69
N GLN A 207 -3.13 -5.72 1.72
CA GLN A 207 -3.34 -6.51 2.92
C GLN A 207 -2.77 -7.92 2.77
N TRP A 208 -2.12 -8.39 3.81
CA TRP A 208 -1.72 -9.78 3.99
C TRP A 208 -2.40 -10.34 5.24
N SER A 209 -2.80 -11.61 5.17
CA SER A 209 -3.34 -12.37 6.31
C SER A 209 -2.27 -13.04 7.16
N ASN A 210 -0.99 -12.80 6.83
CA ASN A 210 0.13 -13.21 7.66
C ASN A 210 0.05 -12.51 9.03
N VAL A 211 0.33 -13.25 10.09
CA VAL A 211 0.26 -12.79 11.49
C VAL A 211 1.08 -11.52 11.77
N LEU A 212 2.15 -11.28 11.01
CA LEU A 212 2.97 -10.07 11.16
C LEU A 212 2.34 -8.81 10.53
N ALA A 213 1.35 -8.99 9.66
CA ALA A 213 0.76 -7.92 8.84
C ALA A 213 -0.78 -7.85 8.95
N GLU A 214 -1.40 -8.69 9.78
CA GLU A 214 -2.85 -8.85 9.78
C GLU A 214 -3.61 -7.68 10.42
N ASP A 215 -2.92 -6.83 11.18
CA ASP A 215 -3.43 -5.62 11.83
C ASP A 215 -3.19 -4.33 11.02
N ILE A 216 -2.82 -4.44 9.74
CA ILE A 216 -2.36 -3.31 8.93
C ILE A 216 -3.05 -3.24 7.56
N ILE A 217 -3.23 -2.02 7.05
CA ILE A 217 -3.40 -1.74 5.62
C ILE A 217 -2.24 -0.86 5.18
N PHE A 218 -1.51 -1.29 4.15
CA PHE A 218 -0.48 -0.49 3.52
C PHE A 218 -1.11 0.35 2.41
N TRP A 219 -0.76 1.62 2.34
CA TRP A 219 -1.18 2.54 1.27
C TRP A 219 0.05 3.13 0.61
N HIS A 220 0.17 2.96 -0.70
CA HIS A 220 1.18 3.62 -1.52
C HIS A 220 0.53 4.70 -2.35
N TYR A 221 1.23 5.81 -2.45
CA TYR A 221 0.82 6.94 -3.24
C TYR A 221 2.03 7.43 -4.05
N ASP A 222 2.01 7.14 -5.35
CA ASP A 222 2.99 7.64 -6.30
C ASP A 222 2.47 8.94 -6.91
N ILE A 223 3.07 10.09 -6.59
CA ILE A 223 2.64 11.41 -7.08
C ILE A 223 3.62 11.92 -8.13
N THR A 224 3.11 12.24 -9.31
CA THR A 224 3.89 12.82 -10.40
C THR A 224 3.42 14.23 -10.71
N ASN A 225 4.34 15.18 -10.83
CA ASN A 225 4.08 16.48 -11.46
C ASN A 225 3.99 16.30 -12.97
N VAL A 226 2.77 16.23 -13.51
CA VAL A 226 2.52 16.06 -14.95
C VAL A 226 2.35 17.40 -15.68
N SER A 227 2.55 18.52 -14.96
CA SER A 227 2.49 19.88 -15.49
C SER A 227 3.86 20.37 -15.96
N THR A 228 3.91 21.59 -16.50
CA THR A 228 5.17 22.28 -16.82
C THR A 228 5.64 23.21 -15.71
N THR A 229 4.93 23.32 -14.59
CA THR A 229 5.30 24.21 -13.48
C THR A 229 6.33 23.58 -12.58
N HIS A 230 7.34 24.37 -12.21
CA HIS A 230 8.30 24.01 -11.18
C HIS A 230 7.82 24.49 -9.81
N TYR A 231 7.70 23.59 -8.85
CA TYR A 231 7.29 23.90 -7.48
C TYR A 231 8.50 23.89 -6.55
N ASN A 232 8.90 25.06 -6.06
CA ASN A 232 10.02 25.17 -5.10
C ASN A 232 9.64 24.70 -3.68
N LYS A 233 8.34 24.66 -3.38
CA LYS A 233 7.82 24.18 -2.09
C LYS A 233 6.58 23.35 -2.33
N ALA A 234 6.76 22.04 -2.32
CA ALA A 234 5.70 21.06 -2.22
C ALA A 234 5.70 20.46 -0.81
N VAL A 235 4.52 20.06 -0.32
CA VAL A 235 4.32 19.39 0.95
C VAL A 235 3.29 18.30 0.74
N PHE A 236 3.60 17.09 1.17
CA PHE A 236 2.64 16.00 1.22
C PHE A 236 2.13 15.82 2.64
N GLY A 237 0.90 15.36 2.79
CA GLY A 237 0.33 15.17 4.11
C GLY A 237 -0.93 14.33 4.10
N MET A 238 -1.52 14.18 5.27
CA MET A 238 -2.73 13.40 5.48
C MET A 238 -3.69 14.15 6.40
N TYR A 239 -4.97 14.02 6.10
CA TYR A 239 -6.05 14.37 7.03
C TYR A 239 -6.67 13.09 7.60
N ILE A 240 -6.92 13.09 8.92
CA ILE A 240 -7.49 11.97 9.64
C ILE A 240 -8.62 12.48 10.56
N ASP A 241 -9.84 12.16 10.17
CA ASP A 241 -11.04 12.26 11.00
C ASP A 241 -11.13 11.02 11.90
N SER A 242 -10.80 11.21 13.18
CA SER A 242 -10.79 10.12 14.15
C SER A 242 -12.20 9.84 14.62
N GLY A 243 -12.56 8.55 14.72
CA GLY A 243 -13.83 8.09 15.25
C GLY A 243 -13.60 6.92 16.20
N VAL A 244 -12.63 7.03 17.10
CA VAL A 244 -12.26 5.90 17.96
C VAL A 244 -13.39 5.66 18.95
N GLY A 245 -13.78 4.39 19.09
CA GLY A 245 -14.97 4.04 19.88
C GLY A 245 -16.27 4.00 19.07
N GLY A 246 -16.25 4.39 17.80
CA GLY A 246 -17.37 4.26 16.88
C GLY A 246 -18.24 5.52 16.76
N GLN A 247 -19.24 5.45 15.89
CA GLN A 247 -19.95 6.63 15.37
C GLN A 247 -20.67 7.49 16.43
N ASN A 248 -20.94 6.97 17.64
CA ASN A 248 -21.62 7.73 18.70
C ASN A 248 -20.74 8.02 19.93
N ASP A 249 -19.45 7.67 19.89
CA ASP A 249 -18.54 7.83 21.03
C ASP A 249 -17.26 8.62 20.72
N SER A 250 -17.16 9.26 19.56
CA SER A 250 -15.98 10.07 19.20
C SER A 250 -15.80 11.36 20.04
N ASN A 251 -16.43 11.53 21.21
CA ASN A 251 -16.40 12.81 21.96
C ASN A 251 -15.32 12.90 23.03
N ASP A 252 -14.42 11.93 23.11
CA ASP A 252 -13.28 11.92 24.01
C ASP A 252 -11.98 11.40 23.38
N ASP A 253 -11.89 11.48 22.06
CA ASP A 253 -10.72 11.12 21.27
C ASP A 253 -9.53 12.05 21.55
N ASN A 254 -8.33 11.48 21.42
CA ASN A 254 -7.04 12.15 21.56
C ASN A 254 -6.10 11.68 20.45
N ALA A 255 -5.16 12.52 20.06
CA ALA A 255 -4.17 12.21 19.03
C ALA A 255 -2.77 12.69 19.41
N TYR A 256 -1.73 12.01 18.95
CA TYR A 256 -0.36 12.42 19.20
C TYR A 256 0.56 11.92 18.08
N TYR A 257 1.83 12.28 18.15
CA TYR A 257 2.82 11.86 17.17
C TYR A 257 4.11 11.37 17.83
N SER A 258 4.90 10.64 17.06
CA SER A 258 6.25 10.20 17.42
C SER A 258 7.17 10.40 16.23
N LEU A 259 8.15 11.30 16.35
CA LEU A 259 9.17 11.51 15.32
C LEU A 259 10.07 10.29 15.16
N ASP A 260 10.48 9.67 16.27
CA ASP A 260 11.32 8.45 16.26
C ASP A 260 10.70 7.25 15.49
N TYR A 261 9.39 7.29 15.21
CA TYR A 261 8.64 6.21 14.57
C TYR A 261 7.89 6.69 13.31
N ASP A 262 8.04 7.97 12.94
CA ASP A 262 7.22 8.69 11.95
C ASP A 262 5.73 8.33 11.99
N LEU A 263 5.19 8.36 13.21
CA LEU A 263 3.87 7.82 13.53
C LEU A 263 2.98 8.91 14.10
N ALA A 264 1.84 9.15 13.46
CA ALA A 264 0.71 9.89 14.03
C ALA A 264 -0.36 8.88 14.49
N TYR A 265 -0.90 9.03 15.70
CA TYR A 265 -1.81 8.03 16.26
C TYR A 265 -2.92 8.64 17.11
N THR A 266 -4.02 7.91 17.26
CA THR A 266 -5.26 8.31 17.94
C THR A 266 -5.81 7.20 18.84
N TRP A 267 -6.53 7.59 19.90
CA TRP A 267 -7.17 6.67 20.85
C TRP A 267 -8.35 7.33 21.58
N ASP A 268 -9.28 6.50 22.07
CA ASP A 268 -10.35 6.94 22.94
C ASP A 268 -9.83 7.24 24.36
N GLY A 269 -10.19 8.40 24.90
CA GLY A 269 -9.64 8.92 26.15
C GLY A 269 -10.01 8.13 27.40
N ASN A 270 -11.12 7.38 27.36
CA ASN A 270 -11.60 6.59 28.49
C ASN A 270 -11.33 5.08 28.31
N GLY A 271 -10.95 4.65 27.11
CA GLY A 271 -10.68 3.27 26.71
C GLY A 271 -11.93 2.47 26.36
N LEU A 272 -13.08 3.12 26.12
CA LEU A 272 -14.35 2.45 25.83
C LEU A 272 -15.05 3.14 24.67
N GLY A 273 -15.60 2.34 23.76
CA GLY A 273 -16.44 2.80 22.66
C GLY A 273 -17.93 2.61 22.90
N ASP A 274 -18.70 2.75 21.83
CA ASP A 274 -20.13 2.47 21.73
C ASP A 274 -20.49 1.16 22.45
N ASP A 275 -21.57 1.12 23.23
CA ASP A 275 -21.96 -0.07 24.01
C ASP A 275 -20.89 -0.61 25.01
N ASN A 276 -19.82 0.15 25.30
CA ASN A 276 -18.72 -0.14 26.23
C ASN A 276 -17.77 -1.28 25.78
N TRP A 277 -17.49 -1.44 24.50
CA TRP A 277 -16.38 -2.29 24.06
C TRP A 277 -15.03 -1.63 24.37
N GLU A 278 -13.99 -2.43 24.66
CA GLU A 278 -12.66 -1.91 24.98
C GLU A 278 -11.94 -1.46 23.70
N THR A 279 -11.55 -0.19 23.63
CA THR A 279 -10.87 0.40 22.46
C THR A 279 -9.37 0.13 22.48
N GLY A 280 -8.79 0.04 21.28
CA GLY A 280 -7.36 0.06 21.06
C GLY A 280 -6.85 1.44 20.61
N TYR A 281 -5.67 1.43 20.01
CA TYR A 281 -5.03 2.55 19.34
C TYR A 281 -5.04 2.32 17.84
N CYS A 282 -5.14 3.41 17.09
CA CYS A 282 -4.96 3.39 15.65
C CYS A 282 -3.91 4.44 15.24
N GLY A 283 -3.07 4.08 14.28
CA GLY A 283 -1.96 4.88 13.81
C GLY A 283 -1.90 4.97 12.30
N TYR A 284 -1.38 6.10 11.84
CA TYR A 284 -0.92 6.33 10.48
C TYR A 284 0.57 6.61 10.54
N ALA A 285 1.35 5.72 9.96
CA ALA A 285 2.81 5.77 10.03
C ALA A 285 3.41 5.90 8.65
N PHE A 286 4.35 6.84 8.46
CA PHE A 286 5.19 6.84 7.27
C PHE A 286 6.06 5.59 7.29
N LEU A 287 6.01 4.84 6.21
CA LEU A 287 6.97 3.79 5.86
C LEU A 287 8.01 4.31 4.90
N GLU A 288 7.59 5.28 4.09
CA GLU A 288 8.42 6.09 3.20
C GLU A 288 7.81 7.49 3.17
N SER A 289 8.64 8.50 3.41
CA SER A 289 8.28 9.91 3.21
C SER A 289 8.88 10.43 1.89
N PRO A 290 8.42 11.58 1.36
CA PRO A 290 9.07 12.22 0.23
C PRO A 290 10.58 12.42 0.47
N GLY A 291 11.36 12.24 -0.59
CA GLY A 291 12.79 12.50 -0.58
C GLY A 291 13.11 13.98 -0.80
N ASN A 292 14.32 14.42 -0.44
CA ASN A 292 14.81 15.76 -0.79
C ASN A 292 16.24 15.75 -1.37
N PRO A 293 16.44 15.32 -2.62
CA PRO A 293 17.76 15.22 -3.23
C PRO A 293 18.36 16.59 -3.65
N TYR A 294 17.87 17.69 -3.08
CA TYR A 294 18.16 19.04 -3.55
C TYR A 294 18.71 19.98 -2.49
N ASP A 295 18.57 19.71 -1.19
CA ASP A 295 18.88 20.68 -0.13
C ASP A 295 20.33 20.66 0.35
N GLY A 296 21.06 19.58 0.09
CA GLY A 296 22.44 19.39 0.50
C GLY A 296 22.64 18.62 1.79
N ILE A 297 21.57 18.08 2.36
CA ILE A 297 21.51 17.52 3.71
C ILE A 297 21.30 16.00 3.60
N ASP A 298 21.74 15.29 4.64
CA ASP A 298 21.45 13.88 4.90
C ASP A 298 20.26 13.87 5.88
N ASN A 299 19.04 13.96 5.35
CA ASN A 299 17.82 14.31 6.06
C ASN A 299 17.34 13.19 7.00
N ASP A 300 17.52 11.93 6.62
CA ASP A 300 17.23 10.77 7.46
C ASP A 300 18.45 10.28 8.28
N GLY A 301 19.65 10.77 7.97
CA GLY A 301 20.86 10.59 8.77
C GLY A 301 21.56 9.25 8.56
N ASP A 302 21.17 8.50 7.54
CA ASP A 302 21.71 7.18 7.23
C ASP A 302 23.17 7.28 6.69
N GLY A 303 23.51 8.42 6.10
CA GLY A 303 24.84 8.81 5.63
C GLY A 303 25.86 9.08 6.75
N SER A 304 25.44 9.04 8.02
CA SER A 304 26.24 9.42 9.19
C SER A 304 27.60 8.71 9.33
N ALA A 305 27.75 7.50 8.79
CA ALA A 305 29.01 6.74 8.79
C ALA A 305 30.01 7.18 7.70
N GLY A 306 29.53 7.90 6.68
CA GLY A 306 30.28 8.34 5.51
C GLY A 306 31.21 9.54 5.75
N THR A 307 31.81 10.04 4.67
CA THR A 307 32.60 11.29 4.64
C THR A 307 31.67 12.52 4.69
N GLY A 308 32.22 13.73 4.62
CA GLY A 308 31.42 14.97 4.68
C GLY A 308 31.39 15.66 6.03
N SER A 309 30.97 16.92 6.00
CA SER A 309 30.86 17.80 7.16
C SER A 309 29.60 17.45 7.95
N THR A 310 29.59 17.78 9.23
CA THR A 310 28.44 17.57 10.13
C THR A 310 28.05 18.91 10.72
N PHE A 311 26.77 19.23 10.66
CA PHE A 311 26.26 20.49 11.19
C PHE A 311 26.60 20.68 12.66
N SER A 312 27.00 21.90 12.98
CA SER A 312 27.29 22.38 14.31
C SER A 312 26.61 23.73 14.52
N SER A 313 26.47 24.17 15.78
CA SER A 313 25.83 25.45 16.08
C SER A 313 26.47 26.67 15.40
N SER A 314 27.70 26.58 14.85
CA SER A 314 28.32 27.68 14.10
C SER A 314 27.80 27.83 12.68
N ASP A 315 27.28 26.75 12.09
CA ASP A 315 26.87 26.73 10.69
C ASP A 315 25.55 27.51 10.52
N PHE A 316 24.67 27.46 11.53
CA PHE A 316 23.43 28.24 11.58
C PHE A 316 23.58 29.72 12.02
N GLN A 317 24.81 30.23 12.16
CA GLN A 317 25.02 31.61 12.63
C GLN A 317 25.12 32.60 11.48
N PRO A 318 24.64 33.86 11.64
CA PRO A 318 24.73 34.86 10.59
C PRO A 318 26.16 35.06 10.06
N ARG A 319 26.34 34.92 8.75
CA ARG A 319 27.64 35.03 8.06
C ARG A 319 27.81 36.35 7.32
N ILE A 320 29.07 36.71 7.05
CA ILE A 320 29.43 37.93 6.30
C ILE A 320 29.80 37.55 4.87
N ILE A 321 29.03 38.05 3.91
CA ILE A 321 29.21 37.80 2.48
C ILE A 321 30.48 38.52 1.99
N SER A 322 31.62 37.84 1.94
CA SER A 322 32.90 38.49 1.58
C SER A 322 33.93 37.63 0.84
N GLY A 323 33.73 36.30 0.86
CA GLY A 323 34.62 35.31 0.25
C GLY A 323 33.94 34.52 -0.86
N ASP A 324 34.20 33.21 -0.88
CA ASP A 324 33.50 32.26 -1.75
C ASP A 324 32.06 32.09 -1.25
N LEU A 325 31.13 32.03 -2.21
CA LEU A 325 29.69 31.95 -2.02
C LEU A 325 29.17 30.89 -2.97
N VAL A 326 28.09 30.22 -2.61
CA VAL A 326 27.38 29.32 -3.51
C VAL A 326 26.14 30.04 -4.01
N VAL A 327 25.84 29.88 -5.31
CA VAL A 327 24.59 30.35 -5.90
C VAL A 327 23.90 29.19 -6.59
N ILE A 328 22.57 29.14 -6.53
CA ILE A 328 21.75 28.01 -6.99
C ILE A 328 20.87 28.44 -8.18
N ASP A 329 20.86 27.66 -9.26
CA ASP A 329 19.89 27.77 -10.36
C ASP A 329 18.70 26.84 -10.11
N TYR A 330 17.72 27.31 -9.36
CA TYR A 330 16.52 26.52 -9.05
C TYR A 330 15.75 26.05 -10.30
N ASN A 331 15.91 26.70 -11.46
CA ASN A 331 15.22 26.23 -12.67
C ASN A 331 15.94 25.06 -13.37
N ASN A 332 17.08 24.63 -12.84
CA ASN A 332 17.95 23.65 -13.47
C ASN A 332 18.78 22.89 -12.41
N LEU A 333 18.10 22.15 -11.54
CA LEU A 333 18.68 21.30 -10.52
C LEU A 333 18.94 19.90 -11.10
N ASP A 334 20.09 19.73 -11.75
CA ASP A 334 20.45 18.46 -12.43
C ASP A 334 21.80 17.97 -11.88
N SER A 335 21.95 16.66 -11.68
CA SER A 335 23.19 16.07 -11.15
C SER A 335 24.41 16.40 -12.03
N ASP A 336 24.25 16.48 -13.36
CA ASP A 336 25.32 16.84 -14.31
C ASP A 336 25.84 18.28 -14.12
N ASN A 337 25.06 19.14 -13.44
CA ASN A 337 25.39 20.53 -13.20
C ASN A 337 25.60 20.88 -11.72
N ASN A 338 25.85 19.87 -10.88
CA ASN A 338 25.95 19.96 -9.42
C ASN A 338 24.67 20.52 -8.79
N TRP A 339 23.49 20.04 -9.20
CA TRP A 339 22.20 20.45 -8.65
C TRP A 339 22.02 21.98 -8.63
N GLY A 340 22.36 22.61 -9.75
CA GLY A 340 22.27 24.06 -9.98
C GLY A 340 23.33 24.89 -9.26
N ARG A 341 24.22 24.29 -8.47
CA ARG A 341 25.12 25.02 -7.57
C ARG A 341 26.42 25.45 -8.22
N LYS A 342 26.84 26.66 -7.90
CA LYS A 342 28.11 27.23 -8.38
C LYS A 342 28.80 28.10 -7.35
N VAL A 343 30.09 27.82 -7.12
CA VAL A 343 30.94 28.67 -6.29
C VAL A 343 31.34 29.94 -7.06
N VAL A 344 31.07 31.10 -6.46
CA VAL A 344 31.34 32.43 -7.00
C VAL A 344 32.03 33.31 -5.96
N ASN A 345 32.71 34.36 -6.41
CA ASN A 345 33.42 35.30 -5.54
C ASN A 345 33.48 36.70 -6.16
N PHE A 346 33.38 37.73 -5.32
CA PHE A 346 33.52 39.15 -5.70
C PHE A 346 34.88 39.49 -6.34
N GLU A 347 35.96 38.77 -5.99
CA GLU A 347 37.30 39.00 -6.53
C GLU A 347 37.47 38.52 -7.97
N THR A 348 36.73 37.47 -8.35
CA THR A 348 36.76 36.89 -9.71
C THR A 348 35.57 37.32 -10.56
N ALA A 349 34.80 38.32 -10.10
CA ALA A 349 33.57 38.89 -10.66
C ALA A 349 33.21 38.39 -12.08
N GLY A 350 32.09 37.69 -12.19
CA GLY A 350 31.59 37.11 -13.44
C GLY A 350 30.08 37.24 -13.61
N GLU A 351 29.55 36.65 -14.67
CA GLU A 351 28.11 36.53 -14.91
C GLU A 351 27.81 35.11 -15.40
N GLY A 352 26.63 34.61 -15.04
CA GLY A 352 26.02 33.38 -15.53
C GLY A 352 24.64 33.66 -16.10
N THR A 353 23.88 32.60 -16.36
CA THR A 353 22.49 32.70 -16.83
C THR A 353 21.54 33.23 -15.76
N PHE A 354 21.81 32.93 -14.49
CA PHE A 354 20.97 33.26 -13.34
C PHE A 354 21.65 34.14 -12.28
N TYR A 355 22.93 34.50 -12.45
CA TYR A 355 23.62 35.39 -11.50
C TYR A 355 24.53 36.39 -12.21
N ARG A 356 24.77 37.54 -11.59
CA ARG A 356 25.75 38.53 -12.08
C ARG A 356 26.28 39.42 -10.97
N PHE A 357 27.51 39.88 -11.12
CA PHE A 357 28.09 40.89 -10.26
C PHE A 357 28.03 42.28 -10.90
N VAL A 358 27.60 43.28 -10.13
CA VAL A 358 27.69 44.70 -10.50
C VAL A 358 28.29 45.45 -9.32
N ASP A 359 29.51 45.97 -9.50
CA ASP A 359 30.32 46.58 -8.44
C ASP A 359 30.48 45.63 -7.23
N ASP A 360 30.02 46.05 -6.05
CA ASP A 360 30.04 45.28 -4.80
C ASP A 360 28.69 44.56 -4.55
N THR A 361 27.88 44.34 -5.58
CA THR A 361 26.56 43.69 -5.46
C THR A 361 26.48 42.45 -6.34
N LEU A 362 26.11 41.32 -5.73
CA LEU A 362 25.69 40.09 -6.42
C LEU A 362 24.18 40.16 -6.66
N TYR A 363 23.75 39.87 -7.87
CA TYR A 363 22.34 39.69 -8.24
C TYR A 363 22.11 38.24 -8.64
N ILE A 364 21.04 37.64 -8.12
CA ILE A 364 20.60 36.27 -8.42
C ILE A 364 19.17 36.36 -8.94
N THR A 365 18.88 35.64 -10.02
CA THR A 365 17.57 35.57 -10.67
C THR A 365 16.93 34.24 -10.32
N GLU A 366 15.76 34.29 -9.69
CA GLU A 366 15.02 33.13 -9.19
C GLU A 366 13.57 33.24 -9.68
N GLY A 367 13.13 32.28 -10.49
CA GLY A 367 11.82 32.35 -11.16
C GLY A 367 11.60 33.68 -11.90
N THR A 368 10.65 34.49 -11.41
CA THR A 368 10.35 35.83 -11.95
C THR A 368 10.95 36.98 -11.15
N GLY A 369 11.62 36.68 -10.03
CA GLY A 369 12.22 37.63 -9.09
C GLY A 369 13.73 37.82 -9.28
N GLU A 370 14.26 38.87 -8.66
CA GLU A 370 15.70 39.11 -8.59
C GLU A 370 16.08 39.52 -7.16
N HIS A 371 16.99 38.76 -6.57
CA HIS A 371 17.55 38.94 -5.23
C HIS A 371 18.91 39.60 -5.35
N TYR A 372 19.32 40.39 -4.35
CA TYR A 372 20.62 41.04 -4.36
C TYR A 372 21.31 41.05 -3.00
N PHE A 373 22.62 40.84 -3.04
CA PHE A 373 23.48 40.73 -1.87
C PHE A 373 24.66 41.68 -2.01
N ILE A 374 24.89 42.51 -0.99
CA ILE A 374 25.96 43.50 -1.00
C ILE A 374 27.19 42.93 -0.28
N ARG A 375 28.38 43.14 -0.84
CA ARG A 375 29.63 42.73 -0.21
C ARG A 375 29.76 43.29 1.21
N ASN A 376 30.11 42.41 2.14
CA ASN A 376 30.17 42.62 3.59
C ASN A 376 28.81 42.84 4.27
N GLN A 377 27.70 42.53 3.60
CA GLN A 377 26.41 42.37 4.26
C GLN A 377 26.47 41.14 5.17
N THR A 378 25.80 41.24 6.32
CA THR A 378 25.50 40.07 7.14
C THR A 378 24.19 39.48 6.67
N VAL A 379 24.20 38.20 6.36
CA VAL A 379 23.03 37.39 6.01
C VAL A 379 22.86 36.28 7.03
N SER A 380 21.71 35.66 7.03
CA SER A 380 21.37 34.52 7.87
C SER A 380 20.23 33.79 7.20
N GLU A 381 20.21 32.48 7.35
CA GLU A 381 19.14 31.65 6.85
C GLU A 381 17.77 32.05 7.40
N THR A 382 16.75 32.07 6.53
CA THR A 382 15.35 32.13 6.91
C THR A 382 14.77 30.74 6.78
N PRO A 383 14.56 30.02 7.89
CA PRO A 383 14.15 28.63 7.79
C PRO A 383 12.84 28.43 7.02
N PHE A 384 12.81 27.37 6.21
CA PHE A 384 11.62 26.85 5.53
C PHE A 384 11.03 27.80 4.48
N ASN A 385 11.87 28.64 3.88
CA ASN A 385 11.49 29.54 2.80
C ASN A 385 11.87 29.02 1.39
N GLY A 386 12.43 27.81 1.29
CA GLY A 386 12.77 27.10 0.06
C GLY A 386 14.00 27.67 -0.66
N ILE A 387 14.82 28.49 0.01
CA ILE A 387 15.88 29.27 -0.61
C ILE A 387 17.11 29.34 0.31
N ASP A 388 18.29 29.06 -0.23
CA ASP A 388 19.59 29.42 0.35
C ASP A 388 19.73 30.96 0.51
N ASP A 389 19.41 31.50 1.68
CA ASP A 389 19.47 32.95 1.97
C ASP A 389 20.88 33.43 2.33
N ASP A 390 21.73 32.49 2.71
CA ASP A 390 22.99 32.71 3.40
C ASP A 390 24.21 32.50 2.46
N LEU A 391 23.95 31.90 1.29
CA LEU A 391 24.82 31.62 0.15
C LEU A 391 25.95 30.65 0.49
N ASP A 392 25.64 29.60 1.24
CA ASP A 392 26.56 28.52 1.57
C ASP A 392 26.31 27.24 0.77
N GLY A 393 25.20 27.19 0.03
CA GLY A 393 24.81 26.09 -0.85
C GLY A 393 23.85 25.11 -0.20
N ILE A 394 23.47 25.30 1.05
CA ILE A 394 22.43 24.52 1.71
C ILE A 394 21.10 25.27 1.60
N ILE A 395 20.00 24.52 1.46
CA ILE A 395 18.66 25.08 1.39
C ILE A 395 17.96 24.82 2.72
N ASP A 396 17.36 25.86 3.31
CA ASP A 396 16.46 25.77 4.46
C ASP A 396 17.06 25.16 5.74
N GLU A 397 18.36 25.28 5.98
CA GLU A 397 18.95 24.64 7.15
C GLU A 397 18.49 25.24 8.48
N ASN A 398 18.15 24.36 9.42
CA ASN A 398 17.60 24.76 10.71
C ASN A 398 18.28 24.03 11.87
N GLU A 399 18.81 24.79 12.84
CA GLU A 399 19.53 24.20 13.99
C GLU A 399 18.67 23.21 14.81
N SER A 400 17.35 23.42 14.89
CA SER A 400 16.48 22.52 15.65
C SER A 400 16.15 21.21 14.94
N VAL A 401 16.40 21.15 13.62
CA VAL A 401 16.08 19.99 12.78
C VAL A 401 17.37 19.30 12.34
N HIS A 402 18.30 20.03 11.73
CA HIS A 402 19.45 19.44 11.02
C HIS A 402 20.74 19.39 11.85
N ALA A 403 20.74 19.89 13.09
CA ALA A 403 21.95 19.86 13.91
C ALA A 403 22.41 18.41 14.20
N GLY A 404 23.62 18.08 13.73
CA GLY A 404 24.19 16.74 13.86
C GLY A 404 24.05 15.87 12.61
N LEU A 405 23.28 16.29 11.61
CA LEU A 405 23.21 15.66 10.29
C LEU A 405 24.43 16.03 9.45
N LYS A 406 24.71 15.20 8.45
CA LYS A 406 25.75 15.49 7.45
C LYS A 406 25.21 16.40 6.36
N TYR A 407 26.14 17.03 5.66
CA TYR A 407 25.82 17.87 4.52
C TYR A 407 27.00 17.94 3.54
N ARG A 408 26.69 18.34 2.30
CA ARG A 408 27.68 18.62 1.25
C ARG A 408 28.26 20.03 1.45
N ASP A 409 29.57 20.14 1.57
CA ASP A 409 30.25 21.43 1.63
C ASP A 409 30.84 21.77 0.25
N TRP A 410 30.13 22.60 -0.52
CA TRP A 410 30.56 23.03 -1.86
C TRP A 410 31.80 23.93 -1.87
N ILE A 411 32.12 24.59 -0.76
CA ILE A 411 33.30 25.46 -0.66
C ILE A 411 34.52 24.63 -0.22
N GLY A 412 34.33 23.74 0.75
CA GLY A 412 35.35 22.82 1.26
C GLY A 412 35.59 21.58 0.40
N GLU A 413 34.70 21.29 -0.55
CA GLU A 413 34.68 20.10 -1.42
C GLU A 413 34.67 18.79 -0.61
N THR A 414 33.79 18.69 0.39
CA THR A 414 33.63 17.47 1.22
C THR A 414 32.19 16.97 1.21
N GLY A 415 32.00 15.64 1.28
CA GLY A 415 30.68 15.00 1.30
C GLY A 415 30.23 14.48 -0.06
N PHE A 416 30.90 14.84 -1.15
CA PHE A 416 30.57 14.38 -2.51
C PHE A 416 30.89 12.91 -2.80
N ASP A 417 31.65 12.25 -1.93
CA ASP A 417 31.92 10.81 -1.96
C ASP A 417 31.05 10.02 -0.98
N ASN A 418 30.09 10.69 -0.32
CA ASN A 418 29.02 10.08 0.44
C ASN A 418 27.74 10.18 -0.41
N PHE A 419 27.34 9.08 -1.05
CA PHE A 419 26.19 9.09 -1.97
C PHE A 419 24.85 9.12 -1.22
N LEU A 420 24.86 8.76 0.06
CA LEU A 420 23.74 8.88 1.02
C LEU A 420 23.43 10.33 1.46
N ILE A 421 24.10 11.34 0.89
CA ILE A 421 23.69 12.74 1.10
C ILE A 421 22.98 13.19 -0.17
N ASP A 422 21.76 13.71 -0.07
CA ASP A 422 20.88 13.99 -1.21
C ASP A 422 20.71 12.78 -2.16
N GLU A 423 20.51 11.58 -1.63
CA GLU A 423 20.29 10.41 -2.48
C GLU A 423 18.93 10.46 -3.18
N ASP A 424 18.93 9.93 -4.41
CA ASP A 424 17.76 9.91 -5.30
C ASP A 424 17.67 8.56 -6.01
N ARG A 425 16.46 8.03 -6.04
CA ARG A 425 16.11 6.73 -6.64
C ARG A 425 15.99 6.76 -8.16
N SER A 426 16.59 7.75 -8.78
CA SER A 426 16.48 8.01 -10.22
C SER A 426 17.80 8.43 -10.86
N ASP A 427 18.89 8.38 -10.09
CA ASP A 427 20.22 8.83 -10.54
C ASP A 427 21.06 7.69 -11.16
N GLY A 428 20.62 6.44 -11.07
CA GLY A 428 21.29 5.29 -11.65
C GLY A 428 22.49 4.80 -10.85
N LEU A 429 22.58 5.19 -9.57
CA LEU A 429 23.59 4.75 -8.63
C LEU A 429 22.98 3.76 -7.62
N ASP A 430 23.87 2.93 -7.08
CA ASP A 430 23.59 2.04 -5.94
C ASP A 430 24.21 2.75 -4.72
N ASN A 431 23.41 3.60 -4.06
CA ASN A 431 23.88 4.65 -3.15
C ASN A 431 24.46 4.06 -1.86
N ASP A 432 23.81 3.02 -1.33
CA ASP A 432 24.17 2.34 -0.09
C ASP A 432 25.06 1.09 -0.33
N SER A 433 25.19 0.67 -1.59
CA SER A 433 25.99 -0.48 -2.03
C SER A 433 25.47 -1.83 -1.53
N ASP A 434 24.16 -1.98 -1.39
CA ASP A 434 23.51 -3.22 -0.93
C ASP A 434 23.06 -4.16 -2.08
N TRP A 435 23.06 -3.70 -3.33
CA TRP A 435 22.77 -4.52 -4.52
C TRP A 435 23.79 -5.68 -4.67
N ASP A 436 23.29 -6.93 -4.70
CA ASP A 436 24.12 -8.13 -4.84
C ASP A 436 23.89 -8.82 -6.19
N SER A 437 24.90 -8.80 -7.05
CA SER A 437 24.88 -9.48 -8.35
C SER A 437 24.54 -10.99 -8.33
N ASP A 438 24.70 -11.68 -7.20
CA ASP A 438 24.32 -13.10 -7.08
C ASP A 438 22.82 -13.28 -6.73
N LEU A 439 22.15 -12.24 -6.23
CA LEU A 439 20.76 -12.29 -5.70
C LEU A 439 19.79 -11.41 -6.50
N ASP A 440 20.23 -10.23 -6.91
CA ASP A 440 19.38 -9.14 -7.41
C ASP A 440 19.50 -8.94 -8.93
N ASP A 441 20.45 -9.60 -9.58
CA ASP A 441 20.66 -9.60 -11.04
C ASP A 441 19.58 -10.44 -11.77
N VAL A 442 18.33 -9.97 -11.68
CA VAL A 442 17.11 -10.66 -12.12
C VAL A 442 16.40 -9.98 -13.29
N GLY A 443 16.95 -8.87 -13.81
CA GLY A 443 16.41 -8.14 -14.95
C GLY A 443 15.34 -7.09 -14.64
N GLU A 444 14.96 -6.32 -15.67
CA GLU A 444 14.03 -5.19 -15.64
C GLU A 444 12.63 -5.51 -15.11
N ASP A 445 12.20 -6.78 -15.19
CA ASP A 445 10.92 -7.25 -14.65
C ASP A 445 10.97 -7.68 -13.18
N GLY A 446 12.16 -7.68 -12.57
CA GLY A 446 12.38 -8.02 -11.17
C GLY A 446 12.19 -9.51 -10.87
N VAL A 447 12.14 -10.38 -11.88
CA VAL A 447 11.82 -11.80 -11.73
C VAL A 447 12.89 -12.69 -12.39
N ALA A 448 13.58 -13.46 -11.57
CA ALA A 448 14.60 -14.39 -12.05
C ALA A 448 14.04 -15.43 -13.04
N GLY A 449 14.81 -15.71 -14.09
CA GLY A 449 14.58 -16.78 -15.06
C GLY A 449 13.64 -16.43 -16.21
N THR A 450 13.31 -15.15 -16.41
CA THR A 450 12.42 -14.67 -17.48
C THR A 450 13.18 -14.43 -18.79
N GLY A 451 14.49 -14.19 -18.72
CA GLY A 451 15.39 -13.92 -19.84
C GLY A 451 15.17 -12.53 -20.45
N ASP A 452 14.72 -11.58 -19.63
CA ASP A 452 14.49 -10.19 -19.97
C ASP A 452 15.81 -9.38 -20.01
N TYR A 453 15.72 -8.05 -20.10
CA TYR A 453 16.90 -7.19 -20.20
C TYR A 453 17.49 -6.93 -18.81
N GLY A 454 18.81 -7.02 -18.68
CA GLY A 454 19.51 -6.88 -17.39
C GLY A 454 19.93 -8.21 -16.78
N GLU A 455 19.08 -9.24 -16.87
CA GLU A 455 19.28 -10.50 -16.15
C GLU A 455 20.61 -11.22 -16.43
N GLY A 456 21.36 -11.50 -15.37
CA GLY A 456 22.60 -12.26 -15.35
C GLY A 456 23.79 -11.52 -15.97
N ASP A 457 23.73 -10.20 -16.11
CA ASP A 457 24.76 -9.38 -16.73
C ASP A 457 25.80 -8.83 -15.74
N GLY A 458 25.50 -8.94 -14.44
CA GLY A 458 26.33 -8.54 -13.32
C GLY A 458 26.45 -7.02 -13.14
N GLN A 459 25.50 -6.23 -13.64
CA GLN A 459 25.35 -4.80 -13.37
C GLN A 459 23.91 -4.51 -12.91
N PRO A 460 23.71 -3.53 -12.01
CA PRO A 460 22.37 -3.08 -11.66
C PRO A 460 21.59 -2.61 -12.88
N THR A 461 20.35 -3.09 -13.01
CA THR A 461 19.39 -2.71 -14.04
C THR A 461 18.10 -2.20 -13.41
N ALA A 462 17.61 -1.04 -13.88
CA ALA A 462 16.37 -0.46 -13.38
C ALA A 462 15.20 -1.47 -13.43
N GLY A 463 14.61 -1.76 -12.28
CA GLY A 463 13.56 -2.78 -12.10
C GLY A 463 14.01 -4.01 -11.29
N GLU A 464 15.31 -4.22 -11.13
CA GLU A 464 15.89 -5.21 -10.23
C GLU A 464 15.69 -4.81 -8.76
N PRO A 465 15.62 -5.74 -7.79
CA PRO A 465 15.59 -5.43 -6.36
C PRO A 465 16.80 -4.60 -5.91
N ASN A 466 16.66 -3.84 -4.83
CA ASN A 466 17.76 -3.09 -4.22
C ASN A 466 18.51 -2.19 -5.23
N PHE A 467 17.76 -1.54 -6.13
CA PHE A 467 18.33 -0.56 -7.05
C PHE A 467 17.32 0.52 -7.48
N ASP A 468 17.68 1.79 -7.32
CA ASP A 468 16.93 2.98 -7.70
C ASP A 468 15.45 2.89 -7.24
N LYS A 469 14.53 2.80 -8.20
CA LYS A 469 13.09 2.79 -8.00
C LYS A 469 12.59 1.59 -7.18
N THR A 470 13.37 0.53 -7.03
CA THR A 470 12.99 -0.63 -6.21
C THR A 470 13.65 -0.60 -4.84
N ASP A 471 14.77 0.12 -4.69
CA ASP A 471 15.41 0.35 -3.41
C ASP A 471 14.75 1.53 -2.72
N LYS A 472 14.30 1.36 -1.49
CA LYS A 472 13.59 2.41 -0.77
C LYS A 472 14.51 3.18 0.15
N ASP A 473 15.63 2.58 0.50
CA ASP A 473 16.64 3.14 1.39
C ASP A 473 17.68 3.95 0.57
N GLU A 474 17.38 4.27 -0.70
CA GLU A 474 18.12 5.21 -1.59
C GLU A 474 17.38 6.54 -1.83
N SER A 475 16.52 6.93 -0.88
CA SER A 475 15.80 8.19 -0.93
C SER A 475 16.11 8.98 0.32
N ASP A 476 16.55 10.23 0.15
CA ASP A 476 16.90 11.12 1.27
C ASP A 476 15.64 11.59 2.00
N GLN A 477 15.14 10.77 2.91
CA GLN A 477 13.79 10.90 3.46
C GLN A 477 13.69 12.04 4.48
N ILE A 478 12.67 12.88 4.33
CA ILE A 478 12.48 14.04 5.22
C ILE A 478 11.80 13.63 6.55
N GLY A 479 10.96 12.60 6.53
CA GLY A 479 10.17 12.13 7.66
C GLY A 479 8.98 13.03 8.01
N LEU A 480 8.47 12.89 9.23
CA LEU A 480 7.34 13.67 9.74
C LEU A 480 7.78 15.09 10.12
N THR A 481 7.37 16.10 9.33
CA THR A 481 7.69 17.50 9.60
C THR A 481 6.55 18.29 10.24
N ALA A 482 5.31 17.83 10.22
CA ALA A 482 4.22 18.57 10.85
C ALA A 482 3.16 17.66 11.48
N PHE A 483 2.55 18.13 12.56
CA PHE A 483 1.38 17.52 13.18
C PHE A 483 0.50 18.59 13.84
N ASP A 484 -0.79 18.63 13.49
CA ASP A 484 -1.79 19.53 14.10
C ASP A 484 -3.06 18.76 14.44
N SER A 485 -3.44 18.76 15.72
CA SER A 485 -4.71 18.18 16.19
C SER A 485 -5.71 19.26 16.58
N PHE A 486 -6.97 19.10 16.19
CA PHE A 486 -8.01 20.10 16.41
C PHE A 486 -9.40 19.45 16.60
N HIS A 487 -10.34 20.22 17.15
CA HIS A 487 -11.72 19.75 17.28
C HIS A 487 -12.48 19.89 15.96
N ILE A 488 -13.29 18.89 15.60
CA ILE A 488 -14.16 18.97 14.44
C ILE A 488 -15.09 20.20 14.54
N GLY A 489 -15.20 20.92 13.43
CA GLY A 489 -15.93 22.18 13.33
C GLY A 489 -15.18 23.40 13.90
N GLN A 490 -13.91 23.24 14.28
CA GLN A 490 -13.04 24.35 14.68
C GLN A 490 -11.77 24.39 13.83
N GLY A 491 -11.52 25.53 13.19
CA GLY A 491 -10.19 25.90 12.72
C GLY A 491 -9.75 25.35 11.36
N VAL A 492 -10.20 24.17 10.93
CA VAL A 492 -9.92 23.62 9.58
C VAL A 492 -11.18 23.59 8.75
N GLU A 493 -11.14 24.27 7.60
CA GLU A 493 -12.16 24.19 6.56
C GLU A 493 -11.45 23.92 5.23
N PHE A 494 -11.71 22.77 4.63
CA PHE A 494 -10.96 22.26 3.46
C PHE A 494 -11.14 23.10 2.20
N GLN A 495 -12.18 23.94 2.13
CA GLN A 495 -12.36 24.97 1.09
C GLN A 495 -11.41 26.17 1.19
N TYR A 496 -10.48 26.19 2.16
CA TYR A 496 -9.50 27.25 2.37
C TYR A 496 -8.08 26.68 2.47
N ASP A 497 -7.42 26.52 1.33
CA ASP A 497 -6.09 25.93 1.17
C ASP A 497 -5.04 26.47 2.15
N LYS A 498 -4.99 27.78 2.33
CA LYS A 498 -4.08 28.44 3.28
C LYS A 498 -4.18 27.87 4.71
N THR A 499 -5.38 27.50 5.13
CA THR A 499 -5.68 26.96 6.46
C THR A 499 -5.10 25.56 6.64
N VAL A 500 -5.10 24.75 5.58
CA VAL A 500 -4.49 23.41 5.58
C VAL A 500 -2.97 23.53 5.49
N TRP A 501 -2.46 24.35 4.56
CA TRP A 501 -1.03 24.60 4.39
C TRP A 501 -0.34 24.98 5.71
N GLU A 502 -0.86 25.95 6.45
CA GLU A 502 -0.28 26.43 7.72
C GLU A 502 -0.18 25.35 8.81
N ARG A 503 -0.81 24.17 8.63
CA ARG A 503 -0.82 23.06 9.60
C ARG A 503 0.01 21.86 9.19
N ILE A 504 0.24 21.66 7.90
CA ILE A 504 0.98 20.51 7.37
C ILE A 504 2.42 20.86 6.98
N SER A 505 2.81 22.14 7.08
CA SER A 505 4.11 22.64 6.62
C SER A 505 4.89 23.35 7.73
N ASN A 506 6.15 23.72 7.42
CA ASN A 506 6.97 24.62 8.24
C ASN A 506 7.28 24.11 9.66
N TYR A 507 7.52 22.81 9.82
CA TYR A 507 7.91 22.22 11.10
C TYR A 507 6.92 22.53 12.24
N HIS A 508 5.63 22.57 11.90
CA HIS A 508 4.54 22.91 12.81
C HIS A 508 4.08 21.69 13.61
N PHE A 509 4.30 21.72 14.92
CA PHE A 509 3.86 20.69 15.84
C PHE A 509 2.96 21.26 16.94
N ASP A 510 1.65 21.04 16.83
CA ASP A 510 0.66 21.43 17.82
C ASP A 510 -0.30 20.28 18.17
N THR A 511 -0.20 19.81 19.40
CA THR A 511 -1.08 18.77 19.94
C THR A 511 -2.29 19.35 20.65
N GLY A 512 -2.42 20.68 20.76
CA GLY A 512 -3.57 21.35 21.36
C GLY A 512 -3.96 20.87 22.78
N SER A 513 -5.19 21.19 23.17
CA SER A 513 -5.89 20.53 24.29
C SER A 513 -6.91 19.58 23.68
N GLN A 514 -6.79 18.30 24.00
CA GLN A 514 -7.60 17.22 23.40
C GLN A 514 -8.54 16.61 24.44
N ASN A 515 -9.24 15.53 24.06
CA ASN A 515 -10.41 14.92 24.71
C ASN A 515 -11.72 15.56 24.22
N GLY A 516 -12.09 15.17 23.00
CA GLY A 516 -13.21 15.72 22.26
C GLY A 516 -13.43 14.96 20.95
N ASN A 517 -14.40 15.41 20.16
CA ASN A 517 -14.46 15.05 18.74
C ASN A 517 -13.37 15.80 17.99
N ILE A 518 -12.35 15.07 17.57
CA ILE A 518 -11.11 15.60 16.99
C ILE A 518 -10.80 15.02 15.62
N ALA A 519 -10.05 15.79 14.86
CA ALA A 519 -9.28 15.31 13.72
C ALA A 519 -7.84 15.80 13.86
N PHE A 520 -6.96 15.22 13.07
CA PHE A 520 -5.59 15.69 12.96
C PHE A 520 -5.09 15.69 11.53
N LEU A 521 -4.10 16.54 11.31
CA LEU A 521 -3.35 16.67 10.08
C LEU A 521 -1.89 16.35 10.38
N PHE A 522 -1.19 15.74 9.44
CA PHE A 522 0.26 15.67 9.48
C PHE A 522 0.85 15.85 8.09
N GLY A 523 2.12 16.21 8.01
CA GLY A 523 2.80 16.48 6.75
C GLY A 523 4.29 16.16 6.76
N SER A 524 4.85 16.14 5.56
CA SER A 524 6.27 15.96 5.25
C SER A 524 6.67 16.94 4.14
N GLY A 525 7.78 17.64 4.34
CA GLY A 525 8.27 18.74 3.51
C GLY A 525 8.51 20.05 4.28
N PRO A 526 8.82 21.16 3.59
CA PRO A 526 8.74 21.32 2.13
C PRO A 526 9.89 20.66 1.37
N PHE A 527 9.67 20.34 0.09
CA PHE A 527 10.69 19.89 -0.86
C PHE A 527 10.42 20.45 -2.26
N ILE A 528 11.39 20.31 -3.16
CA ILE A 528 11.31 20.81 -4.54
C ILE A 528 10.70 19.74 -5.46
N MET A 529 9.74 20.11 -6.31
CA MET A 529 9.07 19.20 -7.24
C MET A 529 9.10 19.74 -8.69
N PRO A 530 10.15 19.40 -9.48
CA PRO A 530 10.29 19.71 -10.90
C PRO A 530 9.19 19.12 -11.80
N PRO A 531 8.99 19.65 -13.02
CA PRO A 531 8.17 19.01 -14.04
C PRO A 531 8.65 17.58 -14.34
N GLY A 532 7.73 16.61 -14.34
CA GLY A 532 8.03 15.20 -14.55
C GLY A 532 8.57 14.46 -13.32
N HIS A 533 8.90 15.19 -12.25
CA HIS A 533 9.36 14.60 -10.99
C HIS A 533 8.27 13.74 -10.36
N SER A 534 8.66 12.59 -9.83
CA SER A 534 7.76 11.68 -9.13
C SER A 534 8.28 11.44 -7.72
N GLU A 535 7.40 11.65 -6.75
CA GLU A 535 7.67 11.38 -5.34
C GLU A 535 6.75 10.29 -4.84
N ARG A 536 7.26 9.48 -3.93
CA ARG A 536 6.50 8.43 -3.28
C ARG A 536 6.28 8.79 -1.82
N PHE A 537 5.09 8.46 -1.34
CA PHE A 537 4.89 8.36 0.09
C PHE A 537 4.09 7.10 0.39
N SER A 538 4.62 6.29 1.29
CA SER A 538 4.04 5.01 1.69
C SER A 538 3.64 5.09 3.15
N LEU A 539 2.41 4.69 3.45
CA LEU A 539 1.82 4.77 4.77
C LEU A 539 1.30 3.42 5.23
N ALA A 540 1.32 3.19 6.53
CA ALA A 540 0.62 2.10 7.18
C ALA A 540 -0.50 2.64 8.06
N LEU A 541 -1.73 2.22 7.78
CA LEU A 541 -2.83 2.25 8.74
C LEU A 541 -2.66 1.03 9.65
N VAL A 542 -2.20 1.27 10.88
CA VAL A 542 -1.78 0.24 11.84
C VAL A 542 -2.64 0.29 13.10
N PHE A 543 -3.01 -0.87 13.62
CA PHE A 543 -3.78 -0.98 14.85
C PHE A 543 -2.97 -1.68 15.94
N GLY A 544 -3.32 -1.41 17.20
CA GLY A 544 -2.75 -2.11 18.34
C GLY A 544 -3.65 -1.99 19.56
N LYS A 545 -3.69 -3.01 20.40
CA LYS A 545 -4.52 -3.02 21.61
C LYS A 545 -4.05 -2.00 22.66
N THR A 546 -2.76 -1.71 22.66
CA THR A 546 -2.12 -0.71 23.52
C THR A 546 -1.15 0.13 22.69
N LEU A 547 -0.69 1.26 23.22
CA LEU A 547 0.34 2.06 22.54
C LEU A 547 1.65 1.27 22.32
N ASP A 548 2.03 0.40 23.26
CA ASP A 548 3.23 -0.43 23.11
C ASP A 548 3.04 -1.50 22.03
N ASP A 549 1.82 -2.01 21.86
CA ASP A 549 1.44 -2.94 20.80
C ASP A 549 1.47 -2.25 19.42
N LEU A 550 0.87 -1.05 19.32
CA LEU A 550 0.91 -0.22 18.12
C LEU A 550 2.36 0.05 17.65
N LYS A 551 3.26 0.35 18.58
CA LYS A 551 4.67 0.59 18.28
C LYS A 551 5.40 -0.66 17.79
N ARG A 552 5.17 -1.81 18.42
CA ARG A 552 5.72 -3.10 17.94
C ARG A 552 5.20 -3.42 16.54
N ASN A 553 3.90 -3.23 16.30
CA ASN A 553 3.31 -3.42 14.98
C ASN A 553 3.94 -2.48 13.94
N LYS A 554 4.19 -1.21 14.29
CA LYS A 554 4.92 -0.28 13.41
C LYS A 554 6.35 -0.78 13.10
N GLU A 555 7.12 -1.23 14.09
CA GLU A 555 8.47 -1.79 13.85
C GLU A 555 8.42 -2.96 12.87
N VAL A 556 7.52 -3.91 13.10
CA VAL A 556 7.34 -5.08 12.23
C VAL A 556 6.94 -4.65 10.82
N VAL A 557 6.05 -3.67 10.68
CA VAL A 557 5.60 -3.15 9.38
C VAL A 557 6.71 -2.44 8.63
N GLN A 558 7.61 -1.73 9.33
CA GLN A 558 8.80 -1.15 8.72
C GLN A 558 9.72 -2.27 8.20
N ASP A 559 9.99 -3.30 9.00
CA ASP A 559 10.81 -4.44 8.56
C ASP A 559 10.23 -5.11 7.31
N ILE A 560 8.90 -5.24 7.26
CA ILE A 560 8.16 -5.77 6.10
C ILE A 560 8.35 -4.87 4.87
N TYR A 561 8.24 -3.55 5.08
CA TYR A 561 8.38 -2.56 4.03
C TYR A 561 9.79 -2.57 3.43
N ASN A 562 10.82 -2.55 4.28
CA ASN A 562 12.23 -2.57 3.89
C ASN A 562 12.61 -3.92 3.25
N ALA A 563 12.02 -5.03 3.70
CA ALA A 563 12.17 -6.33 3.03
C ALA A 563 11.41 -6.45 1.69
N ASN A 564 10.93 -5.32 1.14
CA ASN A 564 10.17 -5.21 -0.10
C ASN A 564 8.99 -6.19 -0.22
N TYR A 565 8.29 -6.45 0.90
CA TYR A 565 7.15 -7.37 0.94
C TYR A 565 7.49 -8.79 0.45
N ASN A 566 8.74 -9.21 0.58
CA ASN A 566 9.19 -10.56 0.27
C ASN A 566 8.70 -11.54 1.36
N PHE A 567 7.42 -11.88 1.31
CA PHE A 567 6.81 -12.90 2.14
C PHE A 567 6.66 -14.23 1.41
N ALA A 568 6.67 -15.31 2.19
CA ALA A 568 6.17 -16.60 1.72
C ALA A 568 4.73 -16.44 1.23
N THR A 569 4.48 -17.00 0.05
CA THR A 569 3.12 -17.04 -0.49
C THR A 569 2.41 -18.25 0.10
N PRO A 570 1.26 -18.09 0.77
CA PRO A 570 0.58 -19.22 1.37
C PRO A 570 0.15 -20.24 0.30
N PRO A 571 0.05 -21.54 0.66
CA PRO A 571 -0.41 -22.57 -0.25
C PRO A 571 -1.75 -22.24 -0.89
N ALA A 572 -1.98 -22.75 -2.11
CA ALA A 572 -3.22 -22.51 -2.84
C ALA A 572 -4.45 -22.95 -2.02
N LYS A 573 -5.52 -22.15 -2.06
CA LYS A 573 -6.80 -22.44 -1.39
C LYS A 573 -7.45 -23.74 -1.93
N PRO A 574 -7.86 -24.69 -1.08
CA PRO A 574 -8.63 -25.87 -1.52
C PRO A 574 -10.09 -25.50 -1.84
N THR A 575 -10.81 -26.35 -2.55
CA THR A 575 -12.26 -26.18 -2.80
C THR A 575 -13.07 -26.96 -1.77
N LEU A 576 -13.75 -26.27 -0.86
CA LEU A 576 -14.56 -26.85 0.22
C LEU A 576 -16.02 -27.08 -0.23
N THR A 577 -16.58 -28.22 0.18
CA THR A 577 -18.02 -28.47 0.17
C THR A 577 -18.51 -28.90 1.55
N ALA A 578 -19.59 -28.28 2.02
CA ALA A 578 -20.21 -28.57 3.31
C ALA A 578 -21.63 -29.14 3.14
N VAL A 579 -21.86 -30.32 3.72
CA VAL A 579 -23.14 -31.04 3.64
C VAL A 579 -23.82 -31.01 5.02
N PRO A 580 -24.95 -30.28 5.17
CA PRO A 580 -25.68 -30.25 6.42
C PRO A 580 -26.40 -31.59 6.69
N GLY A 581 -26.37 -32.05 7.93
CA GLY A 581 -27.09 -33.24 8.40
C GLY A 581 -27.73 -33.05 9.77
N ASP A 582 -28.37 -34.11 10.27
CA ASP A 582 -29.03 -34.08 11.59
C ASP A 582 -28.00 -34.11 12.72
N GLY A 583 -27.80 -32.98 13.40
CA GLY A 583 -26.82 -32.83 14.47
C GLY A 583 -25.38 -32.98 13.99
N LYS A 584 -25.12 -32.81 12.69
CA LYS A 584 -23.78 -32.89 12.10
C LYS A 584 -23.63 -32.06 10.83
N VAL A 585 -22.39 -31.71 10.49
CA VAL A 585 -21.99 -31.18 9.18
C VAL A 585 -20.85 -32.05 8.65
N THR A 586 -20.93 -32.47 7.39
CA THR A 586 -19.84 -33.22 6.72
C THR A 586 -19.14 -32.28 5.75
N LEU A 587 -17.86 -32.04 5.98
CA LEU A 587 -16.98 -31.24 5.13
C LEU A 587 -16.14 -32.16 4.27
N TYR A 588 -15.91 -31.79 3.01
CA TYR A 588 -14.91 -32.42 2.15
C TYR A 588 -14.31 -31.41 1.18
N TRP A 589 -13.08 -31.63 0.76
CA TRP A 589 -12.33 -30.70 -0.09
C TRP A 589 -11.41 -31.41 -1.08
N ASP A 590 -10.90 -30.66 -2.07
CA ASP A 590 -9.93 -31.15 -3.06
C ASP A 590 -8.47 -31.04 -2.56
N ASP A 591 -7.54 -31.60 -3.36
CA ASP A 591 -6.09 -31.65 -3.10
C ASP A 591 -5.31 -30.55 -3.82
N ALA A 592 -6.00 -29.49 -4.30
CA ALA A 592 -5.39 -28.46 -5.13
C ALA A 592 -4.21 -27.73 -4.45
N ALA A 593 -4.25 -27.65 -3.11
CA ALA A 593 -3.21 -27.01 -2.30
C ALA A 593 -1.89 -27.79 -2.25
N GLU A 594 -1.93 -29.11 -2.40
CA GLU A 594 -0.80 -30.02 -2.08
C GLU A 594 0.37 -29.90 -3.07
N ASN A 595 0.15 -29.27 -4.22
CA ASN A 595 1.18 -29.04 -5.25
C ASN A 595 1.47 -27.55 -5.45
N SER A 596 1.15 -26.72 -4.46
CA SER A 596 1.47 -25.29 -4.49
C SER A 596 2.99 -25.07 -4.45
N TYR A 597 3.44 -24.08 -5.23
CA TYR A 597 4.84 -23.69 -5.32
C TYR A 597 4.99 -22.28 -4.74
N ASP A 598 6.02 -22.10 -3.93
CA ASP A 598 6.44 -20.82 -3.37
C ASP A 598 7.93 -20.58 -3.70
N SER A 599 8.22 -19.43 -4.31
CA SER A 599 9.59 -19.00 -4.62
C SER A 599 10.39 -18.60 -3.39
N PHE A 600 9.73 -18.24 -2.30
CA PHE A 600 10.35 -17.82 -1.04
C PHE A 600 10.47 -18.95 -0.02
N ALA A 601 9.93 -20.13 -0.34
CA ALA A 601 10.09 -21.33 0.46
C ALA A 601 11.54 -21.85 0.47
N ASN A 602 11.86 -22.69 1.46
CA ASN A 602 13.18 -23.27 1.58
C ASN A 602 13.59 -24.01 0.29
N PRO A 603 14.68 -23.60 -0.41
CA PRO A 603 15.09 -24.23 -1.67
C PRO A 603 15.38 -25.73 -1.55
N GLU A 604 15.66 -26.25 -0.35
CA GLU A 604 15.83 -27.68 -0.11
C GLU A 604 14.55 -28.50 -0.34
N THR A 605 13.37 -27.88 -0.24
CA THR A 605 12.08 -28.50 -0.60
C THR A 605 11.79 -28.42 -2.11
N GLY A 606 12.62 -27.69 -2.86
CA GLY A 606 12.38 -27.41 -4.27
C GLY A 606 11.26 -26.39 -4.50
N GLY A 607 10.95 -25.57 -3.50
CA GLY A 607 9.87 -24.58 -3.54
C GLY A 607 8.47 -25.16 -3.30
N TYR A 608 8.36 -26.40 -2.82
CA TYR A 608 7.10 -27.06 -2.49
C TYR A 608 7.08 -27.37 -0.99
N ASP A 609 6.43 -26.54 -0.20
CA ASP A 609 6.48 -26.56 1.27
C ASP A 609 5.09 -26.63 1.93
N PHE A 610 4.06 -27.06 1.20
CA PHE A 610 2.77 -27.40 1.77
C PHE A 610 2.93 -28.43 2.90
N GLU A 611 2.29 -28.18 4.04
CA GLU A 611 2.35 -29.06 5.21
C GLU A 611 1.01 -29.72 5.55
N GLY A 612 -0.12 -29.02 5.40
CA GLY A 612 -1.40 -29.64 5.71
C GLY A 612 -2.64 -28.75 5.67
N TYR A 613 -3.70 -29.22 6.33
CA TYR A 613 -4.99 -28.55 6.42
C TYR A 613 -5.45 -28.29 7.86
N ARG A 614 -6.03 -27.11 8.09
CA ARG A 614 -6.77 -26.75 9.30
C ARG A 614 -8.24 -26.49 8.98
N ILE A 615 -9.11 -26.87 9.91
CA ILE A 615 -10.56 -26.63 9.81
C ILE A 615 -10.95 -25.66 10.91
N TYR A 616 -11.59 -24.56 10.52
CA TYR A 616 -12.14 -23.56 11.43
C TYR A 616 -13.66 -23.58 11.42
N ARG A 617 -14.28 -23.23 12.55
CA ARG A 617 -15.73 -23.18 12.70
C ARG A 617 -16.12 -22.10 13.70
N ALA A 618 -16.82 -21.09 13.20
CA ALA A 618 -17.30 -19.99 14.02
C ALA A 618 -18.81 -19.78 13.94
N SER A 619 -19.33 -18.98 14.87
CA SER A 619 -20.70 -18.48 14.85
C SER A 619 -20.87 -17.17 14.08
N ASP A 620 -19.76 -16.52 13.71
CA ASP A 620 -19.68 -15.30 12.90
C ASP A 620 -18.78 -15.50 11.66
N GLU A 621 -18.97 -14.65 10.65
CA GLU A 621 -18.25 -14.68 9.38
C GLU A 621 -16.74 -14.36 9.47
N ALA A 622 -16.28 -13.70 10.55
CA ALA A 622 -14.89 -13.28 10.71
C ALA A 622 -14.06 -14.25 11.57
N PHE A 623 -14.67 -15.34 12.04
CA PHE A 623 -14.03 -16.37 12.87
C PHE A 623 -13.52 -15.87 14.22
N ASN A 624 -14.17 -14.87 14.80
CA ASN A 624 -13.76 -14.27 16.07
C ASN A 624 -13.81 -15.27 17.24
N ASP A 625 -14.76 -16.22 17.22
CA ASP A 625 -14.85 -17.29 18.24
C ASP A 625 -13.59 -18.18 18.31
N ASP A 626 -12.88 -18.31 17.19
CA ASP A 626 -11.69 -19.15 17.08
C ASP A 626 -10.40 -18.35 17.37
N TYR A 627 -10.42 -17.02 17.31
CA TYR A 627 -9.25 -16.13 17.50
C TYR A 627 -8.91 -15.89 18.98
N ILE A 628 -8.38 -16.93 19.65
CA ILE A 628 -8.28 -16.97 21.12
C ILE A 628 -6.90 -17.34 21.66
N ILE A 629 -5.93 -17.72 20.82
CA ILE A 629 -4.58 -18.05 21.27
C ILE A 629 -3.80 -16.76 21.39
N THR A 630 -3.24 -16.49 22.58
CA THR A 630 -2.58 -15.22 22.87
C THR A 630 -1.05 -15.32 22.91
N ASN A 631 -0.38 -14.22 22.54
CA ASN A 631 1.07 -14.04 22.71
C ASN A 631 1.48 -13.86 24.20
N GLY A 632 2.77 -13.60 24.42
CA GLY A 632 3.36 -13.37 25.75
C GLY A 632 2.84 -12.12 26.47
N TYR A 633 2.26 -11.16 25.74
CA TYR A 633 1.66 -9.93 26.27
C TYR A 633 0.16 -10.07 26.55
N GLY A 634 -0.48 -11.14 26.05
CA GLY A 634 -1.91 -11.41 26.23
C GLY A 634 -2.80 -10.83 25.13
N GLU A 635 -2.21 -10.42 24.00
CA GLU A 635 -2.93 -10.07 22.77
C GLU A 635 -3.25 -11.37 22.00
N ALA A 636 -4.42 -11.45 21.35
CA ALA A 636 -4.77 -12.60 20.51
C ALA A 636 -3.92 -12.57 19.23
N THR A 637 -3.45 -13.74 18.78
CA THR A 637 -2.45 -13.87 17.70
C THR A 637 -2.72 -15.07 16.79
N PHE A 638 -3.28 -16.17 17.30
CA PHE A 638 -3.60 -17.34 16.47
C PHE A 638 -5.02 -17.87 16.70
N TYR A 639 -5.52 -18.53 15.67
CA TYR A 639 -6.80 -19.22 15.70
C TYR A 639 -6.66 -20.62 16.29
N ASN A 640 -7.65 -21.05 17.07
CA ASN A 640 -7.74 -22.41 17.57
C ASN A 640 -8.58 -23.28 16.61
N PRO A 641 -7.97 -24.19 15.84
CA PRO A 641 -8.70 -24.97 14.85
C PRO A 641 -9.60 -26.04 15.49
N LEU A 642 -10.71 -26.34 14.81
CA LEU A 642 -11.59 -27.46 15.12
C LEU A 642 -10.92 -28.81 14.82
N ALA A 643 -10.13 -28.86 13.73
CA ALA A 643 -9.34 -30.04 13.35
C ALA A 643 -8.08 -29.62 12.59
N HIS A 644 -7.05 -30.45 12.67
CA HIS A 644 -5.72 -30.21 12.07
C HIS A 644 -5.18 -31.52 11.50
N PHE A 645 -4.84 -31.50 10.21
CA PHE A 645 -4.28 -32.61 9.46
C PHE A 645 -2.96 -32.18 8.82
N ASP A 646 -1.94 -33.02 8.91
CA ASP A 646 -0.59 -32.70 8.48
C ASP A 646 0.08 -33.87 7.74
N LEU A 647 1.13 -33.59 6.98
CA LEU A 647 1.90 -34.60 6.27
C LEU A 647 2.55 -35.56 7.28
N VAL A 648 2.95 -36.74 6.79
CA VAL A 648 3.73 -37.69 7.60
C VAL A 648 5.15 -37.67 7.06
N ASP A 649 5.88 -36.61 7.39
CA ASP A 649 7.20 -36.29 6.84
C ASP A 649 8.23 -35.88 7.91
N SER A 650 7.86 -35.93 9.20
CA SER A 650 8.65 -35.53 10.37
C SER A 650 8.64 -34.04 10.69
N VAL A 651 7.93 -33.21 9.94
CA VAL A 651 7.63 -31.82 10.29
C VAL A 651 6.47 -31.83 11.29
N ARG A 652 6.74 -31.44 12.54
CA ARG A 652 5.77 -31.55 13.65
C ARG A 652 6.13 -30.65 14.81
N ASP A 653 5.27 -30.65 15.83
CA ASP A 653 5.39 -29.83 17.04
C ASP A 653 5.33 -28.32 16.70
N PHE A 654 6.12 -27.49 17.38
CA PHE A 654 6.08 -26.04 17.20
C PHE A 654 7.20 -25.55 16.28
N PHE A 655 6.90 -24.54 15.48
CA PHE A 655 7.88 -23.80 14.70
C PHE A 655 8.95 -23.17 15.61
N ASP A 656 10.18 -23.06 15.09
CA ASP A 656 11.34 -22.70 15.90
C ASP A 656 11.35 -21.22 16.30
N ILE A 657 10.71 -20.35 15.52
CA ILE A 657 10.56 -18.93 15.82
C ILE A 657 9.20 -18.67 16.46
N ASP A 658 9.18 -17.80 17.47
CA ASP A 658 7.96 -17.29 18.08
C ASP A 658 7.61 -15.90 17.56
N VAL A 659 6.32 -15.58 17.61
CA VAL A 659 5.75 -14.24 17.44
C VAL A 659 5.42 -13.75 18.84
N ASP A 660 6.19 -12.80 19.37
CA ASP A 660 6.00 -12.22 20.71
C ASP A 660 5.76 -13.26 21.82
N GLY A 661 6.51 -14.36 21.80
CA GLY A 661 6.45 -15.43 22.80
C GLY A 661 5.43 -16.54 22.54
N VAL A 662 4.65 -16.50 21.45
CA VAL A 662 3.79 -17.62 20.99
C VAL A 662 4.34 -18.27 19.72
N LYS A 663 4.33 -19.60 19.66
CA LYS A 663 4.84 -20.36 18.52
C LYS A 663 3.71 -20.95 17.69
N TYR A 664 3.90 -20.95 16.37
CA TYR A 664 3.02 -21.65 15.43
C TYR A 664 3.13 -23.16 15.60
N TYR A 665 2.02 -23.89 15.61
CA TYR A 665 2.00 -25.35 15.78
C TYR A 665 1.89 -26.07 14.43
N LEU A 666 2.98 -26.65 13.93
CA LEU A 666 3.05 -27.26 12.61
C LEU A 666 2.19 -28.51 12.48
N GLY A 667 2.16 -29.38 13.49
CA GLY A 667 1.45 -30.64 13.35
C GLY A 667 1.90 -31.74 14.29
N SER A 668 1.44 -32.97 14.01
CA SER A 668 1.64 -34.17 14.83
C SER A 668 1.96 -35.44 14.04
N ASP A 669 2.29 -35.33 12.76
CA ASP A 669 2.42 -36.39 11.76
C ASP A 669 1.15 -37.26 11.67
N ASN A 670 -0.05 -36.66 11.61
CA ASN A 670 -1.31 -37.41 11.72
C ASN A 670 -1.95 -37.83 10.37
N GLY A 671 -1.37 -37.38 9.26
CA GLY A 671 -1.74 -37.74 7.89
C GLY A 671 -2.89 -36.89 7.33
N LEU A 672 -2.75 -36.55 6.05
CA LEU A 672 -3.75 -35.79 5.32
C LEU A 672 -5.11 -36.48 5.28
N LYS A 673 -6.15 -35.67 5.36
CA LYS A 673 -7.53 -36.05 5.09
C LYS A 673 -8.15 -35.04 4.16
N HIS A 674 -9.20 -35.49 3.48
CA HIS A 674 -10.00 -34.67 2.55
C HIS A 674 -11.48 -34.65 2.96
N SER A 675 -11.78 -35.10 4.18
CA SER A 675 -13.11 -34.98 4.76
C SER A 675 -13.08 -34.96 6.29
N TYR A 676 -14.05 -34.28 6.88
CA TYR A 676 -14.24 -34.18 8.32
C TYR A 676 -15.73 -34.10 8.66
N VAL A 677 -16.13 -34.71 9.78
CA VAL A 677 -17.51 -34.67 10.25
C VAL A 677 -17.55 -33.92 11.57
N ASP A 678 -18.11 -32.71 11.57
CA ASP A 678 -18.42 -32.00 12.80
C ASP A 678 -19.74 -32.52 13.38
N THR A 679 -19.71 -33.01 14.61
CA THR A 679 -20.89 -33.48 15.36
C THR A 679 -21.26 -32.58 16.53
N ASP A 680 -20.50 -31.50 16.78
CA ASP A 680 -20.74 -30.52 17.83
C ASP A 680 -21.53 -29.32 17.29
N VAL A 681 -22.62 -29.61 16.57
CA VAL A 681 -23.49 -28.60 15.97
C VAL A 681 -24.94 -28.79 16.40
N GLN A 682 -25.69 -27.69 16.39
CA GLN A 682 -27.11 -27.68 16.72
C GLN A 682 -27.95 -27.37 15.49
N ASN A 683 -28.94 -28.21 15.22
CA ASN A 683 -29.86 -27.97 14.11
C ASN A 683 -30.52 -26.59 14.20
N GLY A 684 -30.62 -25.91 13.06
CA GLY A 684 -31.25 -24.60 12.95
C GLY A 684 -30.37 -23.40 13.35
N LYS A 685 -29.11 -23.62 13.72
CA LYS A 685 -28.11 -22.55 13.86
C LYS A 685 -27.29 -22.42 12.59
N ILE A 686 -26.87 -21.19 12.28
CA ILE A 686 -25.92 -20.93 11.18
C ILE A 686 -24.52 -21.19 11.71
N TYR A 687 -23.69 -21.85 10.89
CA TYR A 687 -22.28 -22.08 11.14
C TYR A 687 -21.48 -21.66 9.92
N TYR A 688 -20.34 -21.04 10.17
CA TYR A 688 -19.35 -20.65 9.19
C TYR A 688 -18.16 -21.60 9.28
N TYR A 689 -17.73 -22.17 8.15
CA TYR A 689 -16.62 -23.10 8.06
C TYR A 689 -15.57 -22.59 7.08
N ALA A 690 -14.31 -22.87 7.39
CA ALA A 690 -13.20 -22.72 6.46
C ALA A 690 -12.29 -23.95 6.53
N VAL A 691 -11.76 -24.35 5.38
CA VAL A 691 -10.62 -25.28 5.27
C VAL A 691 -9.45 -24.48 4.75
N VAL A 692 -8.37 -24.43 5.52
CA VAL A 692 -7.19 -23.63 5.22
C VAL A 692 -6.01 -24.55 5.03
N SER A 693 -5.28 -24.38 3.93
CA SER A 693 -3.97 -24.98 3.73
C SER A 693 -2.89 -24.13 4.38
N TYR A 694 -1.83 -24.77 4.89
CA TYR A 694 -0.68 -24.08 5.48
C TYR A 694 0.63 -24.75 5.09
N ASP A 695 1.71 -23.98 5.15
CA ASP A 695 3.08 -24.38 4.78
C ASP A 695 3.99 -24.64 6.00
N GLN A 696 5.24 -24.99 5.73
CA GLN A 696 6.26 -25.31 6.73
C GLN A 696 6.98 -24.07 7.29
N GLY A 697 6.93 -22.93 6.59
CA GLY A 697 7.78 -21.76 6.82
C GLY A 697 9.28 -22.03 6.64
N TRP A 698 10.12 -21.03 6.93
CA TRP A 698 11.59 -21.14 6.86
C TRP A 698 12.29 -20.42 8.00
N ALA A 699 12.53 -21.15 9.09
CA ALA A 699 13.07 -20.60 10.34
C ALA A 699 14.45 -19.95 10.19
N ALA A 700 15.31 -20.45 9.30
CA ALA A 700 16.64 -19.86 9.11
C ALA A 700 16.60 -18.46 8.48
N LYS A 701 15.47 -18.08 7.86
CA LYS A 701 15.23 -16.80 7.21
C LYS A 701 14.14 -15.97 7.88
N TYR A 702 13.71 -16.35 9.08
CA TYR A 702 12.64 -15.66 9.82
C TYR A 702 11.30 -15.61 9.09
N ILE A 703 11.08 -16.53 8.13
CA ILE A 703 9.82 -16.67 7.41
C ILE A 703 8.92 -17.59 8.22
N LEU A 704 7.83 -17.05 8.75
CA LEU A 704 6.85 -17.82 9.53
C LEU A 704 5.98 -18.69 8.61
N PRO A 705 5.45 -19.82 9.12
CA PRO A 705 4.44 -20.58 8.42
C PRO A 705 3.21 -19.74 8.09
N SER A 706 2.69 -19.85 6.87
CA SER A 706 1.55 -19.07 6.41
C SER A 706 0.32 -19.95 6.12
N GLU A 707 -0.85 -19.33 6.24
CA GLU A 707 -2.16 -19.94 6.00
C GLU A 707 -2.84 -19.27 4.81
N CYS A 708 -3.49 -20.03 3.93
CA CYS A 708 -4.32 -19.40 2.90
C CYS A 708 -5.50 -18.65 3.53
N THR A 709 -5.92 -17.53 2.94
CA THR A 709 -7.04 -16.73 3.49
C THR A 709 -8.35 -17.52 3.64
N LYS A 710 -9.16 -17.13 4.64
CA LYS A 710 -10.44 -17.73 5.03
C LYS A 710 -11.58 -16.70 5.09
N THR A 711 -11.77 -15.98 3.99
CA THR A 711 -12.67 -14.81 3.95
C THR A 711 -14.11 -15.21 3.64
N ILE A 712 -15.05 -14.74 4.46
CA ILE A 712 -16.49 -14.80 4.19
C ILE A 712 -17.01 -13.38 4.22
N PHE A 713 -17.52 -12.92 3.08
CA PHE A 713 -18.09 -11.59 2.97
C PHE A 713 -19.58 -11.62 3.29
N LYS A 714 -20.05 -10.63 4.04
CA LYS A 714 -21.46 -10.43 4.33
C LYS A 714 -21.81 -8.97 4.12
N ASP A 715 -22.70 -8.70 3.19
CA ASP A 715 -23.13 -7.34 2.92
C ASP A 715 -24.03 -6.78 4.05
N THR A 716 -24.30 -5.48 4.00
CA THR A 716 -25.18 -4.78 4.94
C THR A 716 -26.65 -5.25 4.89
N TYR A 717 -27.03 -6.02 3.86
CA TYR A 717 -28.35 -6.66 3.73
C TYR A 717 -28.39 -8.11 4.27
N GLY A 718 -27.25 -8.63 4.73
CA GLY A 718 -27.09 -9.99 5.24
C GLY A 718 -26.87 -11.05 4.16
N THR A 719 -26.60 -10.67 2.91
CA THR A 719 -26.20 -11.60 1.85
C THR A 719 -24.77 -12.05 2.09
N VAL A 720 -24.55 -13.36 2.12
CA VAL A 720 -23.23 -13.93 2.32
C VAL A 720 -22.63 -14.38 0.99
N LYS A 721 -21.40 -13.94 0.70
CA LYS A 721 -20.53 -14.42 -0.39
C LYS A 721 -19.38 -15.19 0.26
N THR A 722 -19.21 -16.45 -0.15
CA THR A 722 -18.14 -17.34 0.33
C THR A 722 -17.03 -17.40 -0.69
N ASP A 723 -15.79 -17.55 -0.21
CA ASP A 723 -14.67 -18.00 -1.03
C ASP A 723 -14.69 -19.52 -1.21
N LYS A 724 -13.95 -20.07 -2.18
CA LYS A 724 -13.97 -21.49 -2.54
C LYS A 724 -13.60 -22.44 -1.41
N ASN A 725 -12.81 -21.99 -0.43
CA ASN A 725 -12.40 -22.78 0.73
C ASN A 725 -13.27 -22.54 1.97
N THR A 726 -14.37 -21.79 1.83
CA THR A 726 -15.29 -21.44 2.92
C THR A 726 -16.72 -21.87 2.62
N ALA A 727 -17.53 -22.08 3.66
CA ALA A 727 -18.92 -22.47 3.52
C ALA A 727 -19.78 -21.96 4.67
N VAL A 728 -21.05 -21.64 4.36
CA VAL A 728 -22.07 -21.30 5.37
C VAL A 728 -23.19 -22.31 5.31
N VAL A 729 -23.48 -22.94 6.46
CA VAL A 729 -24.44 -24.03 6.53
C VAL A 729 -25.33 -23.95 7.76
N VAL A 730 -26.55 -24.46 7.61
CA VAL A 730 -27.51 -24.68 8.70
C VAL A 730 -27.81 -26.17 8.79
N PRO A 731 -27.25 -26.91 9.76
CA PRO A 731 -27.59 -28.31 9.96
C PRO A 731 -29.08 -28.46 10.27
N ASN A 732 -29.67 -29.54 9.77
CA ASN A 732 -31.10 -29.79 9.94
C ASN A 732 -31.41 -31.29 9.81
N ALA A 733 -32.51 -31.69 10.44
CA ALA A 733 -33.01 -33.05 10.31
C ALA A 733 -33.50 -33.32 8.87
N PRO A 734 -33.32 -34.56 8.36
CA PRO A 734 -33.82 -34.92 7.04
C PRO A 734 -35.35 -34.82 6.97
N ALA A 735 -35.86 -34.60 5.76
CA ALA A 735 -37.30 -34.57 5.53
C ALA A 735 -37.99 -35.87 5.96
N ALA A 736 -39.22 -35.77 6.46
CA ALA A 736 -39.98 -36.94 6.89
C ALA A 736 -40.14 -37.96 5.75
N GLY A 737 -39.68 -39.21 5.99
CA GLY A 737 -39.72 -40.29 5.00
C GLY A 737 -38.46 -40.41 4.13
N TYR A 738 -37.43 -39.59 4.36
CA TYR A 738 -36.11 -39.78 3.76
C TYR A 738 -35.52 -41.15 4.15
N VAL A 739 -34.95 -41.83 3.17
CA VAL A 739 -34.21 -43.09 3.34
C VAL A 739 -32.81 -42.82 2.81
N ALA A 740 -31.80 -42.99 3.66
CA ALA A 740 -30.41 -42.81 3.26
C ALA A 740 -30.02 -43.80 2.15
N PRO A 741 -29.12 -43.40 1.22
CA PRO A 741 -28.61 -44.28 0.19
C PRO A 741 -27.93 -45.51 0.82
N GLN A 742 -28.11 -46.65 0.18
CA GLN A 742 -27.55 -47.93 0.59
C GLN A 742 -27.06 -48.68 -0.65
N THR A 743 -25.97 -49.40 -0.53
CA THR A 743 -25.53 -50.34 -1.56
C THR A 743 -26.43 -51.57 -1.53
N ALA A 744 -27.06 -51.93 -2.66
CA ALA A 744 -27.96 -53.09 -2.72
C ALA A 744 -27.24 -54.43 -2.43
N ASP A 745 -26.03 -54.60 -2.97
CA ASP A 745 -25.24 -55.84 -2.87
C ASP A 745 -23.89 -55.66 -2.13
N GLY A 746 -23.62 -54.47 -1.59
CA GLY A 746 -22.30 -54.12 -1.04
C GLY A 746 -21.27 -53.81 -2.13
N ILE A 747 -19.99 -53.81 -1.76
CA ILE A 747 -18.87 -53.59 -2.69
C ILE A 747 -18.38 -54.95 -3.21
N VAL A 748 -18.34 -55.13 -4.54
CA VAL A 748 -18.02 -56.42 -5.16
C VAL A 748 -16.74 -56.32 -5.98
N LYS A 749 -15.67 -56.99 -5.57
CA LYS A 749 -14.43 -57.00 -6.35
C LYS A 749 -14.62 -57.61 -7.73
N LEU A 750 -14.36 -56.84 -8.79
CA LEU A 750 -14.46 -57.25 -10.19
C LEU A 750 -13.13 -57.73 -10.76
N GLN A 751 -12.02 -57.05 -10.43
CA GLN A 751 -10.69 -57.31 -11.02
C GLN A 751 -9.54 -57.00 -10.04
N GLY A 752 -8.39 -57.64 -10.24
CA GLY A 752 -7.14 -57.35 -9.51
C GLY A 752 -6.83 -58.30 -8.36
N TRP A 753 -5.61 -58.22 -7.81
CA TRP A 753 -5.09 -59.14 -6.78
C TRP A 753 -4.96 -58.51 -5.38
N GLY A 754 -5.65 -57.38 -5.12
CA GLY A 754 -5.67 -56.74 -3.79
C GLY A 754 -6.29 -57.62 -2.70
N SER A 755 -5.66 -57.64 -1.52
CA SER A 755 -6.12 -58.37 -0.33
C SER A 755 -6.79 -57.48 0.73
N GLY A 756 -6.98 -56.19 0.42
CA GLY A 756 -7.63 -55.24 1.31
C GLY A 756 -9.15 -55.28 1.22
N ASP A 757 -9.81 -54.92 2.32
CA ASP A 757 -11.24 -54.64 2.36
C ASP A 757 -11.50 -53.19 1.95
N VAL A 758 -12.55 -52.96 1.16
CA VAL A 758 -13.01 -51.62 0.79
C VAL A 758 -14.24 -51.32 1.61
N LEU A 759 -14.26 -50.16 2.27
CA LEU A 759 -15.41 -49.61 2.96
C LEU A 759 -15.88 -48.36 2.21
N LEU A 760 -17.19 -48.19 2.08
CA LEU A 760 -17.79 -47.04 1.42
C LEU A 760 -18.51 -46.20 2.48
N ASP A 761 -18.19 -44.91 2.50
CA ASP A 761 -18.95 -43.91 3.24
C ASP A 761 -19.50 -42.86 2.26
N PHE A 762 -20.74 -42.44 2.46
CA PHE A 762 -21.40 -41.47 1.59
C PHE A 762 -21.26 -40.07 2.20
N LEU A 763 -20.31 -39.30 1.69
CA LEU A 763 -20.05 -37.92 2.16
C LEU A 763 -21.22 -36.98 1.85
N ASP A 764 -21.72 -37.02 0.61
CA ASP A 764 -22.93 -36.32 0.19
C ASP A 764 -24.01 -37.31 -0.31
N PRO A 765 -24.94 -37.71 0.57
CA PRO A 765 -26.04 -38.59 0.21
C PRO A 765 -26.95 -38.06 -0.91
N ALA A 766 -27.02 -36.75 -1.14
CA ALA A 766 -27.92 -36.15 -2.12
C ALA A 766 -27.41 -36.32 -3.57
N LEU A 767 -26.11 -36.51 -3.75
CA LEU A 767 -25.49 -36.76 -5.05
C LEU A 767 -25.55 -38.24 -5.47
N VAL A 768 -25.92 -39.14 -4.55
CA VAL A 768 -26.01 -40.56 -4.83
C VAL A 768 -27.21 -40.86 -5.71
N THR A 769 -26.95 -41.25 -6.96
CA THR A 769 -27.96 -41.73 -7.91
C THR A 769 -28.13 -43.25 -7.86
N ASP A 770 -29.29 -43.75 -8.32
CA ASP A 770 -29.57 -45.18 -8.53
C ASP A 770 -28.83 -45.71 -9.77
N SER A 771 -27.51 -45.83 -9.63
CA SER A 771 -26.56 -46.24 -10.68
C SER A 771 -25.54 -47.23 -10.13
N GLU A 772 -24.89 -47.97 -11.03
CA GLU A 772 -23.70 -48.75 -10.71
C GLU A 772 -22.47 -47.83 -10.73
N TYR A 773 -21.68 -47.86 -9.65
CA TYR A 773 -20.41 -47.14 -9.54
C TYR A 773 -19.26 -48.13 -9.67
N LEU A 774 -18.14 -47.65 -10.22
CA LEU A 774 -16.94 -48.43 -10.40
C LEU A 774 -15.80 -47.76 -9.63
N ILE A 775 -15.18 -48.49 -8.71
CA ILE A 775 -14.04 -47.99 -7.93
C ILE A 775 -12.79 -48.64 -8.50
N ARG A 776 -11.84 -47.82 -8.97
CA ARG A 776 -10.57 -48.29 -9.53
C ARG A 776 -9.40 -47.82 -8.69
N PHE A 777 -8.44 -48.71 -8.50
CA PHE A 777 -7.17 -48.41 -7.85
C PHE A 777 -6.02 -48.70 -8.82
N ASP A 778 -5.07 -47.78 -8.86
CA ASP A 778 -3.82 -47.92 -9.58
C ASP A 778 -2.82 -48.70 -8.72
N ASP A 779 -1.93 -49.48 -9.36
CA ASP A 779 -0.75 -49.99 -8.66
C ASP A 779 0.49 -49.22 -9.11
N THR A 780 1.62 -49.46 -8.43
CA THR A 780 2.92 -48.82 -8.72
C THR A 780 3.47 -49.05 -10.15
N THR A 781 2.80 -49.87 -10.96
CA THR A 781 3.26 -50.30 -12.29
C THR A 781 2.28 -49.97 -13.41
N HIS A 782 0.96 -49.95 -13.17
CA HIS A 782 -0.07 -49.67 -14.17
C HIS A 782 -1.34 -49.04 -13.55
N PRO A 783 -2.07 -48.20 -14.29
CA PRO A 783 -3.38 -47.71 -13.86
C PRO A 783 -4.46 -48.80 -13.93
N ASP A 784 -5.55 -48.63 -13.17
CA ASP A 784 -6.77 -49.44 -13.16
C ASP A 784 -6.55 -50.94 -12.87
N THR A 785 -5.58 -51.29 -12.03
CA THR A 785 -5.18 -52.69 -11.81
C THR A 785 -6.10 -53.47 -10.88
N ILE A 786 -6.84 -52.76 -10.02
CA ILE A 786 -7.86 -53.33 -9.14
C ILE A 786 -9.16 -52.58 -9.36
N THR A 787 -10.26 -53.31 -9.45
CA THR A 787 -11.57 -52.73 -9.72
C THR A 787 -12.62 -53.40 -8.85
N TYR A 788 -13.48 -52.61 -8.23
CA TYR A 788 -14.63 -53.01 -7.43
C TYR A 788 -15.92 -52.40 -7.99
#